data_AF-A0A2G2K8K3-F1
#
_entry.id   AF-A0A2G2K8K3-F1
#
_cell.length_a   1.000
_cell.length_b   1.000
_cell.length_c   1.000
_cell.angle_alpha   90.00
_cell.angle_beta   90.00
_cell.angle_gamma   90.00
#
_symmetry.space_group_name_H-M   'P 1'
#
loop_
_entity.id
_entity.type
_entity.pdbx_description
1 polymer ?
#
loop_
_entity_poly.entity_id
_entity_poly.type
_entity_poly.pdbx_seq_one_letter_code
_entity_poly.pdbx_strand_id
1 'polypeptide(L)'
;MKKILIFPLLFITYFSIAQVGIGTTAPDASSILELESTTQGMLTPRMTITQRNAISTPATGLLIYQTNNTPGFYYYNGTIWTTFGGGGADNDWTVVGNDMYNANTGNIGVGNTTPSAKFHITGTTTPSSPGGTVNLLNENFTGYTVVQNLTPDASCSTTTGWQTSNSVPATYDCASCTGDYLYIDSDDSGCDQNATVLMSFTPTNNSVDISFDYLIREYSSGSDSFRAYLHDGTSQVGADLVSINTGSSTTTDSSFSGSGITVTASTTYSLRFEYIGSFAYGATVDNVLVTETGVGTAGSYVFRLEDGQEQAGYVLTSDANGNASWAAGGAGSNQTLSISGSNLTISGGNTVTLPASGGTDDQTVDVFSLSGTTLNLSLESDGMATQTVDLSGLVGSSSYTFTNGLTESSGTVRLGGNLTQSTYITLGSNDLYFEGTGTGDITFEDNSGQPQMTTNFSDGYTNFGSGGAFVDSDDGSTFSDTYSGGPFTKEFVLGAYNGSSGGTAIALGSIEYVVDGTNELFYEGGGFSPMTDFGADLGANPFTGVTRRWDDVNADDFITPTNTYSRSSNRSSNTRDLVKGLDEILKLKPIVYKDNMDYVNGKRIPDNLREDKLGFYTEELLRILPEAVKKSDWVSLDESGKKTRVVYDKPSGIKFTQIIPVTVKAIQEQQEQIEVLKSEISELKELVNKLISEKK
;
A
#
# COMPACT_ATOMS: atom_id res chain seq x y z
N MET A 1 -11.40 89.47 20.98
CA MET A 1 -11.88 89.64 19.58
C MET A 1 -10.96 88.76 18.70
N LYS A 2 -11.35 87.78 17.88
CA LYS A 2 -12.55 87.47 17.10
C LYS A 2 -12.56 85.95 16.75
N LYS A 3 -13.73 85.34 16.93
CA LYS A 3 -14.47 84.33 16.13
C LYS A 3 -13.76 83.11 15.49
N ILE A 4 -14.24 81.95 15.96
CA ILE A 4 -14.28 80.59 15.41
C ILE A 4 -15.04 80.53 14.07
N LEU A 5 -14.60 79.68 13.14
CA LEU A 5 -15.48 78.93 12.22
C LEU A 5 -14.84 77.55 11.94
N ILE A 6 -15.50 76.48 12.40
CA ILE A 6 -15.14 75.07 12.14
C ILE A 6 -16.18 74.52 11.17
N PHE A 7 -15.73 73.92 10.07
CA PHE A 7 -16.55 73.18 9.10
C PHE A 7 -15.99 71.75 9.04
N PRO A 8 -16.74 70.69 9.40
CA PRO A 8 -16.23 69.33 9.31
C PRO A 8 -16.38 68.83 7.87
N LEU A 9 -15.24 68.64 7.19
CA LEU A 9 -15.18 68.02 5.87
C LEU A 9 -15.26 66.49 6.04
N LEU A 10 -16.36 65.91 5.59
CA LEU A 10 -16.65 64.48 5.52
C LEU A 10 -15.64 63.80 4.56
N PHE A 11 -14.65 63.08 5.11
CA PHE A 11 -13.75 62.23 4.33
C PHE A 11 -14.44 60.90 4.01
N ILE A 12 -14.95 60.75 2.78
CA ILE A 12 -15.30 59.45 2.21
C ILE A 12 -13.98 58.81 1.73
N THR A 13 -13.48 57.82 2.47
CA THR A 13 -12.39 56.97 2.02
C THR A 13 -12.94 55.89 1.10
N TYR A 14 -12.76 56.05 -0.21
CA TYR A 14 -12.87 54.96 -1.17
C TYR A 14 -11.72 53.97 -0.91
N PHE A 15 -12.04 52.72 -0.55
CA PHE A 15 -11.07 51.63 -0.59
C PHE A 15 -10.86 51.25 -2.06
N SER A 16 -9.72 51.64 -2.65
CA SER A 16 -9.30 51.06 -3.93
C SER A 16 -8.76 49.66 -3.67
N ILE A 17 -9.36 48.65 -4.32
CA ILE A 17 -8.92 47.26 -4.28
C ILE A 17 -7.70 47.15 -5.21
N ALA A 18 -6.55 46.69 -4.70
CA ALA A 18 -5.28 46.62 -5.43
C ALA A 18 -5.06 45.24 -6.12
N GLN A 19 -6.04 44.77 -6.90
CA GLN A 19 -5.91 43.56 -7.73
C GLN A 19 -5.47 43.94 -9.15
N VAL A 20 -4.57 43.15 -9.74
CA VAL A 20 -4.07 43.42 -11.10
C VAL A 20 -4.87 42.59 -12.09
N GLY A 21 -5.73 43.23 -12.88
CA GLY A 21 -6.35 42.60 -14.05
C GLY A 21 -5.60 42.98 -15.32
N ILE A 22 -5.31 42.00 -16.19
CA ILE A 22 -4.83 42.26 -17.55
C ILE A 22 -5.82 41.62 -18.52
N GLY A 23 -6.50 42.44 -19.32
CA GLY A 23 -7.56 42.00 -20.22
C GLY A 23 -8.95 41.92 -19.56
N THR A 24 -9.03 42.03 -18.24
CA THR A 24 -10.26 42.17 -17.47
C THR A 24 -10.26 43.43 -16.61
N THR A 25 -11.42 44.05 -16.39
CA THR A 25 -11.59 45.23 -15.52
C THR A 25 -12.20 44.90 -14.17
N ALA A 26 -12.64 43.65 -13.98
CA ALA A 26 -13.20 43.14 -12.74
C ALA A 26 -12.52 41.81 -12.40
N PRO A 27 -11.25 41.83 -11.94
CA PRO A 27 -10.58 40.63 -11.48
C PRO A 27 -11.39 39.92 -10.41
N ASP A 28 -11.36 38.59 -10.41
CA ASP A 28 -12.02 37.79 -9.40
C ASP A 28 -11.49 38.16 -8.01
N ALA A 29 -12.41 38.29 -7.05
CA ALA A 29 -12.11 38.73 -5.69
C ALA A 29 -11.10 37.82 -4.96
N SER A 30 -10.93 36.57 -5.40
CA SER A 30 -9.95 35.62 -4.87
C SER A 30 -8.56 35.70 -5.51
N SER A 31 -8.38 36.52 -6.56
CA SER A 31 -7.12 36.61 -7.31
C SER A 31 -6.30 37.85 -6.94
N ILE A 32 -4.97 37.74 -6.95
CA ILE A 32 -4.06 38.90 -6.88
C ILE A 32 -3.71 39.41 -8.30
N LEU A 33 -3.70 38.50 -9.29
CA LEU A 33 -3.48 38.77 -10.71
C LEU A 33 -4.40 37.88 -11.55
N GLU A 34 -5.16 38.47 -12.47
CA GLU A 34 -5.98 37.76 -13.46
C GLU A 34 -5.63 38.17 -14.89
N LEU A 35 -5.52 37.19 -15.80
CA LEU A 35 -5.23 37.39 -17.21
C LEU A 35 -6.41 36.86 -18.04
N GLU A 36 -7.22 37.75 -18.63
CA GLU A 36 -8.35 37.38 -19.47
C GLU A 36 -8.04 37.66 -20.95
N SER A 37 -7.96 36.62 -21.79
CA SER A 37 -7.80 36.75 -23.24
C SER A 37 -8.29 35.49 -23.95
N THR A 38 -8.96 35.66 -25.09
CA THR A 38 -9.37 34.55 -25.98
C THR A 38 -8.39 34.28 -27.11
N THR A 39 -7.37 35.13 -27.27
CA THR A 39 -6.43 35.08 -28.42
C THR A 39 -4.96 35.09 -28.02
N GLN A 40 -4.63 35.43 -26.77
CA GLN A 40 -3.26 35.54 -26.27
C GLN A 40 -3.07 34.71 -25.00
N GLY A 41 -1.86 34.19 -24.80
CA GLY A 41 -1.48 33.45 -23.59
C GLY A 41 -0.39 34.15 -22.79
N MET A 42 -0.09 33.64 -21.60
CA MET A 42 1.01 34.12 -20.78
C MET A 42 2.33 33.39 -21.15
N LEU A 43 3.39 34.15 -21.46
CA LEU A 43 4.74 33.61 -21.56
C LEU A 43 5.48 33.77 -20.23
N THR A 44 5.81 32.65 -19.58
CA THR A 44 6.67 32.62 -18.39
C THR A 44 8.13 32.90 -18.75
N PRO A 45 8.99 33.27 -17.78
CA PRO A 45 10.43 33.38 -18.01
C PRO A 45 11.00 32.11 -18.67
N ARG A 46 11.64 32.29 -19.83
CA ARG A 46 12.26 31.23 -20.64
C ARG A 46 13.76 31.23 -20.43
N MET A 47 14.33 30.11 -20.03
CA MET A 47 15.75 30.05 -19.67
C MET A 47 16.35 28.65 -19.87
N THR A 48 17.67 28.57 -20.01
CA THR A 48 18.39 27.29 -20.03
C THR A 48 18.51 26.68 -18.64
N ILE A 49 18.83 25.40 -18.54
CA ILE A 49 19.10 24.72 -17.26
C ILE A 49 20.17 25.45 -16.42
N THR A 50 21.21 25.97 -17.07
CA THR A 50 22.29 26.73 -16.40
C THR A 50 21.74 28.02 -15.81
N GLN A 51 20.90 28.74 -16.55
CA GLN A 51 20.26 29.97 -16.09
C GLN A 51 19.24 29.72 -14.98
N ARG A 52 18.46 28.64 -15.08
CA ARG A 52 17.56 28.18 -14.00
C ARG A 52 18.32 27.86 -12.72
N ASN A 53 19.41 27.11 -12.83
CA ASN A 53 20.24 26.73 -11.67
C ASN A 53 20.99 27.94 -11.07
N ALA A 54 21.14 29.03 -11.83
CA ALA A 54 21.72 30.28 -11.35
C ALA A 54 20.74 31.15 -10.54
N ILE A 55 19.46 30.79 -10.44
CA ILE A 55 18.49 31.47 -9.58
C ILE A 55 18.84 31.17 -8.12
N SER A 56 19.43 32.14 -7.42
CA SER A 56 19.69 32.03 -5.98
C SER A 56 18.38 32.07 -5.21
N THR A 57 18.15 31.09 -4.33
CA THR A 57 16.96 30.97 -3.47
C THR A 57 15.61 31.10 -4.22
N PRO A 58 15.29 30.17 -5.14
CA PRO A 58 14.01 30.19 -5.83
C PRO A 58 12.85 30.02 -4.84
N ALA A 59 11.77 30.78 -5.03
CA ALA A 59 10.58 30.67 -4.20
C ALA A 59 9.81 29.37 -4.53
N THR A 60 9.20 28.74 -3.52
CA THR A 60 8.29 27.60 -3.74
C THR A 60 7.11 28.05 -4.61
N GLY A 61 6.82 27.30 -5.67
CA GLY A 61 5.81 27.65 -6.68
C GLY A 61 6.31 28.55 -7.81
N LEU A 62 7.60 28.95 -7.82
CA LEU A 62 8.17 29.75 -8.92
C LEU A 62 8.11 28.97 -10.24
N LEU A 63 7.38 29.49 -11.23
CA LEU A 63 7.17 28.87 -12.53
C LEU A 63 8.08 29.46 -13.62
N ILE A 64 8.71 28.59 -14.40
CA ILE A 64 9.54 28.94 -15.57
C ILE A 64 9.26 27.99 -16.74
N TYR A 65 9.77 28.34 -17.92
CA TYR A 65 9.89 27.41 -19.04
C TYR A 65 11.38 27.15 -19.35
N GLN A 66 11.82 25.91 -19.18
CA GLN A 66 13.18 25.49 -19.53
C GLN A 66 13.29 25.27 -21.04
N THR A 67 14.33 25.79 -21.68
CA THR A 67 14.50 25.74 -23.15
C THR A 67 15.43 24.65 -23.64
N ASN A 68 16.23 24.02 -22.78
CA ASN A 68 17.17 22.96 -23.12
C ASN A 68 17.22 21.86 -22.04
N ASN A 69 17.81 20.70 -22.34
CA ASN A 69 17.98 19.58 -21.41
C ASN A 69 16.65 19.12 -20.76
N THR A 70 15.72 18.65 -21.59
CA THR A 70 14.27 18.47 -21.32
C THR A 70 13.52 19.80 -21.29
N PRO A 71 13.14 20.35 -22.46
CA PRO A 71 12.35 21.56 -22.54
C PRO A 71 10.94 21.36 -21.97
N GLY A 72 10.41 22.36 -21.26
CA GLY A 72 9.07 22.29 -20.69
C GLY A 72 8.83 23.26 -19.54
N PHE A 73 7.63 23.24 -18.97
CA PHE A 73 7.29 24.02 -17.78
C PHE A 73 7.86 23.36 -16.52
N TYR A 74 8.55 24.14 -15.70
CA TYR A 74 9.08 23.71 -14.41
C TYR A 74 8.60 24.65 -13.31
N TYR A 75 8.30 24.09 -12.14
CA TYR A 75 8.13 24.86 -10.91
C TYR A 75 9.12 24.41 -9.84
N TYR A 76 9.50 25.33 -8.94
CA TYR A 76 10.33 24.96 -7.79
C TYR A 76 9.43 24.47 -6.65
N ASN A 77 9.60 23.23 -6.19
CA ASN A 77 8.74 22.63 -5.17
C ASN A 77 9.19 22.96 -3.72
N GLY A 78 10.19 23.82 -3.56
CA GLY A 78 10.81 24.15 -2.28
C GLY A 78 12.13 23.41 -2.02
N THR A 79 12.46 22.40 -2.84
CA THR A 79 13.73 21.65 -2.75
C THR A 79 14.39 21.47 -4.11
N ILE A 80 13.62 21.03 -5.11
CA ILE A 80 14.09 20.78 -6.49
C ILE A 80 13.17 21.43 -7.52
N TRP A 81 13.69 21.60 -8.74
CA TRP A 81 12.88 21.98 -9.90
C TRP A 81 12.14 20.75 -10.45
N THR A 82 10.81 20.79 -10.45
CA THR A 82 9.92 19.70 -10.89
C THR A 82 9.17 20.14 -12.15
N THR A 83 8.96 19.21 -13.10
CA THR A 83 8.15 19.49 -14.30
C THR A 83 6.66 19.56 -13.97
N PHE A 84 5.91 20.41 -14.67
CA PHE A 84 4.45 20.31 -14.69
C PHE A 84 4.07 18.99 -15.40
N GLY A 85 3.32 18.13 -14.70
CA GLY A 85 3.05 16.74 -15.11
C GLY A 85 3.97 15.69 -14.48
N GLY A 86 4.82 16.08 -13.51
CA GLY A 86 5.81 15.24 -12.84
C GLY A 86 5.29 14.10 -11.95
N GLY A 87 4.62 13.11 -12.54
CA GLY A 87 5.13 11.74 -12.43
C GLY A 87 5.98 11.48 -13.66
N GLY A 88 6.83 10.46 -13.71
CA GLY A 88 7.16 9.92 -15.03
C GLY A 88 5.84 9.65 -15.78
N ALA A 89 5.84 9.63 -17.12
CA ALA A 89 4.80 8.86 -17.78
C ALA A 89 4.71 7.53 -17.03
N ASP A 90 3.50 7.07 -16.72
CA ASP A 90 3.32 5.72 -16.20
C ASP A 90 3.92 4.77 -17.25
N ASN A 91 5.20 4.47 -17.09
CA ASN A 91 5.97 3.71 -18.05
C ASN A 91 5.57 2.23 -17.96
N ASP A 92 4.68 1.88 -17.02
CA ASP A 92 4.11 0.55 -16.97
C ASP A 92 3.13 0.35 -18.14
N TRP A 93 2.41 1.39 -18.60
CA TRP A 93 1.52 1.28 -19.76
C TRP A 93 1.94 2.22 -20.89
N THR A 94 2.64 1.65 -21.86
CA THR A 94 3.16 2.40 -23.02
C THR A 94 2.25 2.25 -24.23
N VAL A 95 1.92 3.37 -24.87
CA VAL A 95 1.15 3.40 -26.12
C VAL A 95 2.13 3.52 -27.30
N VAL A 96 2.04 2.62 -28.28
CA VAL A 96 2.80 2.67 -29.53
C VAL A 96 1.82 2.56 -30.70
N GLY A 97 1.62 3.66 -31.41
CA GLY A 97 0.60 3.74 -32.46
C GLY A 97 -0.81 3.60 -31.88
N ASN A 98 -1.55 2.59 -32.34
CA ASN A 98 -2.88 2.25 -31.83
C ASN A 98 -2.84 1.20 -30.70
N ASP A 99 -1.66 0.65 -30.41
CA ASP A 99 -1.50 -0.43 -29.44
C ASP A 99 -1.07 0.12 -28.08
N MET A 100 -1.55 -0.52 -27.01
CA MET A 100 -1.12 -0.25 -25.64
C MET A 100 -0.57 -1.55 -25.05
N TYR A 101 0.61 -1.50 -24.42
CA TYR A 101 1.22 -2.67 -23.80
C TYR A 101 1.85 -2.35 -22.44
N ASN A 102 1.96 -3.40 -21.63
CA ASN A 102 2.67 -3.34 -20.35
C ASN A 102 4.19 -3.32 -20.61
N ALA A 103 4.85 -2.20 -20.29
CA ALA A 103 6.29 -2.00 -20.52
C ALA A 103 7.16 -2.37 -19.31
N ASN A 104 6.54 -2.78 -18.20
CA ASN A 104 7.19 -3.41 -17.07
C ASN A 104 7.64 -4.84 -17.42
N THR A 105 8.80 -5.26 -16.91
CA THR A 105 9.32 -6.64 -17.12
C THR A 105 8.57 -7.69 -16.29
N GLY A 106 7.73 -7.25 -15.36
CA GLY A 106 6.94 -8.06 -14.44
C GLY A 106 5.71 -8.73 -15.08
N ASN A 107 4.71 -8.97 -14.24
CA ASN A 107 3.46 -9.66 -14.57
C ASN A 107 2.27 -8.74 -14.27
N ILE A 108 1.19 -8.84 -15.04
CA ILE A 108 -0.05 -8.08 -14.83
C ILE A 108 -0.97 -8.89 -13.91
N GLY A 109 -1.30 -8.34 -12.74
CA GLY A 109 -2.25 -8.91 -11.80
C GLY A 109 -3.60 -8.17 -11.82
N VAL A 110 -4.70 -8.91 -11.94
CA VAL A 110 -6.07 -8.36 -11.78
C VAL A 110 -6.72 -9.05 -10.58
N GLY A 111 -6.92 -8.30 -9.50
CA GLY A 111 -7.44 -8.84 -8.23
C GLY A 111 -6.40 -9.54 -7.34
N ASN A 112 -5.12 -9.53 -7.72
CA ASN A 112 -4.00 -10.07 -6.94
C ASN A 112 -2.74 -9.20 -7.13
N THR A 113 -2.00 -8.96 -6.04
CA THR A 113 -0.76 -8.17 -6.03
C THR A 113 0.50 -8.99 -6.28
N THR A 114 0.42 -10.33 -6.29
CA THR A 114 1.54 -11.26 -6.58
C THR A 114 1.20 -12.18 -7.75
N PRO A 115 1.17 -11.66 -8.99
CA PRO A 115 0.84 -12.45 -10.17
C PRO A 115 1.94 -13.48 -10.52
N SER A 116 1.60 -14.77 -10.64
CA SER A 116 2.53 -15.86 -10.97
C SER A 116 2.67 -16.14 -12.48
N ALA A 117 1.85 -15.50 -13.31
CA ALA A 117 1.90 -15.56 -14.77
C ALA A 117 1.86 -14.14 -15.36
N LYS A 118 2.30 -13.99 -16.61
CA LYS A 118 2.37 -12.69 -17.31
C LYS A 118 1.05 -11.92 -17.29
N PHE A 119 -0.06 -12.64 -17.31
CA PHE A 119 -1.40 -12.12 -17.01
C PHE A 119 -2.07 -13.09 -16.03
N HIS A 120 -2.37 -12.62 -14.82
CA HIS A 120 -2.95 -13.42 -13.75
C HIS A 120 -4.18 -12.71 -13.15
N ILE A 121 -5.36 -13.30 -13.34
CA ILE A 121 -6.62 -12.79 -12.83
C ILE A 121 -7.08 -13.68 -11.66
N THR A 122 -7.45 -13.07 -10.54
CA THR A 122 -8.06 -13.75 -9.39
C THR A 122 -9.28 -12.98 -8.90
N GLY A 123 -10.28 -13.70 -8.41
CA GLY A 123 -11.54 -13.14 -7.89
C GLY A 123 -12.65 -14.18 -8.03
N THR A 124 -13.86 -13.88 -7.56
CA THR A 124 -15.04 -14.76 -7.73
C THR A 124 -16.28 -14.04 -8.27
N THR A 125 -16.27 -12.71 -8.49
CA THR A 125 -17.52 -11.95 -8.75
C THR A 125 -17.33 -10.67 -9.57
N THR A 126 -18.30 -10.38 -10.45
CA THR A 126 -18.66 -9.04 -10.99
C THR A 126 -19.93 -8.52 -10.30
N PRO A 127 -20.24 -7.19 -10.37
CA PRO A 127 -21.26 -6.54 -9.54
C PRO A 127 -22.68 -7.05 -9.79
N SER A 128 -23.46 -7.19 -8.73
CA SER A 128 -24.89 -7.45 -8.78
C SER A 128 -25.62 -6.45 -9.69
N SER A 129 -26.46 -6.94 -10.59
CA SER A 129 -27.48 -6.07 -11.21
C SER A 129 -28.51 -5.73 -10.14
N PRO A 130 -28.84 -4.45 -9.88
CA PRO A 130 -29.78 -4.07 -8.81
C PRO A 130 -31.21 -4.58 -9.02
N GLY A 131 -31.51 -5.18 -10.19
CA GLY A 131 -32.88 -5.28 -10.68
C GLY A 131 -33.34 -3.93 -11.24
N GLY A 132 -34.04 -3.96 -12.36
CA GLY A 132 -34.55 -2.76 -13.04
C GLY A 132 -35.83 -3.08 -13.81
N THR A 133 -36.48 -2.08 -14.39
CA THR A 133 -37.69 -2.27 -15.19
C THR A 133 -37.40 -3.13 -16.42
N VAL A 134 -38.14 -4.22 -16.56
CA VAL A 134 -38.08 -5.16 -17.70
C VAL A 134 -39.37 -5.01 -18.49
N ASN A 135 -39.27 -4.79 -19.80
CA ASN A 135 -40.44 -4.75 -20.70
C ASN A 135 -40.82 -6.17 -21.11
N LEU A 136 -42.01 -6.61 -20.72
CA LEU A 136 -42.59 -7.91 -21.05
C LEU A 136 -43.43 -7.87 -22.34
N LEU A 137 -44.02 -6.71 -22.62
CA LEU A 137 -44.74 -6.39 -23.84
C LEU A 137 -44.53 -4.90 -24.10
N ASN A 138 -44.22 -4.52 -25.33
CA ASN A 138 -44.12 -3.12 -25.73
C ASN A 138 -44.56 -3.01 -27.19
N GLU A 139 -45.85 -2.88 -27.40
CA GLU A 139 -46.47 -2.85 -28.72
C GLU A 139 -46.91 -1.43 -29.07
N ASN A 140 -46.32 -0.93 -30.15
CA ASN A 140 -46.79 0.21 -30.93
C ASN A 140 -47.34 -0.27 -32.30
N PHE A 141 -47.76 -1.54 -32.33
CA PHE A 141 -48.39 -2.26 -33.44
C PHE A 141 -47.69 -2.23 -34.81
N THR A 142 -46.42 -1.79 -34.88
CA THR A 142 -45.67 -1.72 -36.13
C THR A 142 -45.30 -3.13 -36.61
N GLY A 143 -45.95 -3.62 -37.66
CA GLY A 143 -45.77 -4.98 -38.16
C GLY A 143 -46.40 -6.08 -37.28
N TYR A 144 -47.24 -5.69 -36.31
CA TYR A 144 -47.96 -6.63 -35.44
C TYR A 144 -49.00 -7.42 -36.25
N THR A 145 -49.05 -8.74 -36.06
CA THR A 145 -50.08 -9.59 -36.67
C THR A 145 -51.21 -9.79 -35.67
N VAL A 146 -52.42 -9.32 -36.01
CA VAL A 146 -53.58 -9.39 -35.11
C VAL A 146 -53.96 -10.85 -34.82
N VAL A 147 -53.89 -11.23 -33.55
CA VAL A 147 -54.42 -12.49 -33.03
C VAL A 147 -55.69 -12.17 -32.24
N GLN A 148 -56.85 -12.64 -32.72
CA GLN A 148 -58.14 -12.30 -32.13
C GLN A 148 -59.13 -13.46 -32.12
N ASN A 149 -60.05 -13.43 -31.15
CA ASN A 149 -61.29 -14.19 -31.18
C ASN A 149 -62.38 -13.27 -31.74
N LEU A 150 -62.86 -13.56 -32.94
CA LEU A 150 -63.85 -12.78 -33.66
C LEU A 150 -65.09 -13.65 -33.93
N THR A 151 -66.28 -13.09 -33.72
CA THR A 151 -67.52 -13.64 -34.28
C THR A 151 -67.83 -12.91 -35.59
N PRO A 152 -67.63 -13.53 -36.77
CA PRO A 152 -67.80 -12.81 -38.03
C PRO A 152 -69.28 -12.50 -38.29
N ASP A 153 -69.58 -11.24 -38.58
CA ASP A 153 -70.86 -10.82 -39.13
C ASP A 153 -70.72 -10.51 -40.62
N ALA A 154 -71.52 -11.17 -41.44
CA ALA A 154 -71.53 -11.00 -42.89
C ALA A 154 -72.13 -9.65 -43.34
N SER A 155 -72.75 -8.91 -42.42
CA SER A 155 -73.35 -7.60 -42.68
C SER A 155 -72.32 -6.46 -42.72
N CYS A 156 -71.10 -6.71 -42.26
CA CYS A 156 -69.97 -5.78 -42.28
C CYS A 156 -69.28 -5.82 -43.66
N SER A 157 -69.18 -4.68 -44.33
CA SER A 157 -68.87 -4.60 -45.76
C SER A 157 -67.39 -4.35 -46.09
N THR A 158 -66.60 -3.82 -45.15
CA THR A 158 -65.23 -3.37 -45.41
C THR A 158 -64.19 -3.97 -44.49
N THR A 159 -64.53 -4.45 -43.29
CA THR A 159 -63.60 -5.05 -42.32
C THR A 159 -64.33 -5.85 -41.24
N THR A 160 -63.74 -6.95 -40.75
CA THR A 160 -64.27 -7.73 -39.61
C THR A 160 -63.19 -7.90 -38.55
N GLY A 161 -63.47 -7.48 -37.32
CA GLY A 161 -62.56 -7.52 -36.17
C GLY A 161 -61.50 -6.41 -36.12
N TRP A 162 -60.57 -6.58 -35.18
CA TRP A 162 -59.44 -5.68 -34.95
C TRP A 162 -58.43 -5.70 -36.10
N GLN A 163 -57.84 -4.55 -36.39
CA GLN A 163 -56.87 -4.32 -37.44
C GLN A 163 -55.77 -3.35 -37.00
N THR A 164 -54.61 -3.41 -37.64
CA THR A 164 -53.51 -2.46 -37.42
C THR A 164 -53.42 -1.48 -38.59
N SER A 165 -53.31 -0.19 -38.32
CA SER A 165 -53.10 0.84 -39.35
C SER A 165 -52.42 2.07 -38.78
N ASN A 166 -51.65 2.78 -39.61
CA ASN A 166 -51.14 4.13 -39.37
C ASN A 166 -51.94 5.23 -40.09
N SER A 167 -53.03 4.84 -40.76
CA SER A 167 -53.80 5.73 -41.64
C SER A 167 -55.29 5.44 -41.55
N VAL A 168 -55.86 5.53 -40.34
CA VAL A 168 -57.31 5.57 -40.17
C VAL A 168 -57.85 7.00 -40.29
N PRO A 169 -59.14 7.16 -40.64
CA PRO A 169 -59.80 8.46 -40.56
C PRO A 169 -59.70 9.09 -39.17
N ALA A 170 -59.67 10.43 -39.06
CA ALA A 170 -59.56 11.19 -37.80
C ALA A 170 -60.64 10.88 -36.73
N THR A 171 -61.60 10.01 -37.06
CA THR A 171 -62.60 9.49 -36.14
C THR A 171 -62.06 8.43 -35.18
N TYR A 172 -60.95 7.76 -35.48
CA TYR A 172 -60.38 6.66 -34.68
C TYR A 172 -58.97 6.97 -34.14
N ASP A 173 -58.51 8.20 -34.27
CA ASP A 173 -57.22 8.69 -33.79
C ASP A 173 -57.33 9.09 -32.31
N CYS A 174 -56.73 8.30 -31.40
CA CYS A 174 -56.68 8.67 -29.99
C CYS A 174 -55.59 9.73 -29.76
N ALA A 175 -55.80 10.67 -28.85
CA ALA A 175 -54.94 11.84 -28.72
C ALA A 175 -53.46 11.53 -28.41
N SER A 176 -53.18 10.35 -27.85
CA SER A 176 -51.81 9.89 -27.51
C SER A 176 -51.31 8.75 -28.40
N CYS A 177 -52.11 8.27 -29.34
CA CYS A 177 -51.72 7.24 -30.31
C CYS A 177 -50.69 7.81 -31.29
N THR A 178 -49.63 7.07 -31.61
CA THR A 178 -48.61 7.49 -32.57
C THR A 178 -48.10 6.31 -33.40
N GLY A 179 -48.09 6.46 -34.73
CA GLY A 179 -47.62 5.40 -35.62
C GLY A 179 -48.74 4.43 -36.00
N ASP A 180 -48.42 3.13 -36.04
CA ASP A 180 -49.44 2.09 -36.26
C ASP A 180 -50.18 1.85 -34.93
N TYR A 181 -51.51 1.77 -34.96
CA TYR A 181 -52.32 1.41 -33.79
C TYR A 181 -53.34 0.34 -34.14
N LEU A 182 -53.87 -0.30 -33.11
CA LEU A 182 -54.91 -1.31 -33.25
C LEU A 182 -56.29 -0.65 -33.20
N TYR A 183 -57.15 -0.88 -34.19
CA TYR A 183 -58.51 -0.33 -34.21
C TYR A 183 -59.54 -1.36 -34.66
N ILE A 184 -60.81 -1.12 -34.31
CA ILE A 184 -61.98 -1.85 -34.78
C ILE A 184 -63.10 -0.85 -35.02
N ASP A 185 -63.83 -0.98 -36.12
CA ASP A 185 -65.00 -0.17 -36.47
C ASP A 185 -66.23 -1.05 -36.68
N SER A 186 -67.41 -0.49 -36.45
CA SER A 186 -68.71 -1.14 -36.74
C SER A 186 -69.67 -0.15 -37.42
N ASP A 187 -69.15 0.83 -38.16
CA ASP A 187 -69.90 1.99 -38.65
C ASP A 187 -70.83 1.68 -39.84
N ASP A 188 -70.82 0.43 -40.31
CA ASP A 188 -71.74 -0.11 -41.31
C ASP A 188 -73.13 -0.41 -40.71
N SER A 189 -74.19 0.02 -41.42
CA SER A 189 -75.58 -0.18 -41.01
C SER A 189 -75.92 -1.67 -40.83
N GLY A 190 -76.08 -2.10 -39.57
CA GLY A 190 -76.42 -3.48 -39.21
C GLY A 190 -75.22 -4.41 -39.03
N CYS A 191 -74.01 -3.85 -38.90
CA CYS A 191 -72.78 -4.59 -38.61
C CYS A 191 -72.59 -4.75 -37.09
N ASP A 192 -72.60 -6.00 -36.62
CA ASP A 192 -72.31 -6.38 -35.24
C ASP A 192 -70.85 -6.87 -35.12
N GLN A 193 -69.99 -6.08 -34.47
CA GLN A 193 -68.58 -6.41 -34.28
C GLN A 193 -68.34 -6.84 -32.84
N ASN A 194 -68.21 -8.15 -32.64
CA ASN A 194 -67.78 -8.74 -31.38
C ASN A 194 -66.43 -9.42 -31.58
N ALA A 195 -65.37 -8.74 -31.13
CA ALA A 195 -64.01 -9.20 -31.30
C ALA A 195 -63.16 -8.92 -30.07
N THR A 196 -62.30 -9.88 -29.72
CA THR A 196 -61.30 -9.75 -28.66
C THR A 196 -59.92 -9.97 -29.23
N VAL A 197 -59.04 -8.97 -29.21
CA VAL A 197 -57.61 -9.15 -29.55
C VAL A 197 -56.84 -9.69 -28.34
N LEU A 198 -55.79 -10.47 -28.58
CA LEU A 198 -54.98 -11.14 -27.56
C LEU A 198 -53.49 -10.83 -27.77
N MET A 199 -52.86 -10.18 -26.78
CA MET A 199 -51.40 -10.03 -26.73
C MET A 199 -50.82 -10.83 -25.58
N SER A 200 -49.94 -11.78 -25.90
CA SER A 200 -49.37 -12.68 -24.91
C SER A 200 -48.08 -12.13 -24.31
N PHE A 201 -47.94 -12.25 -22.99
CA PHE A 201 -46.71 -11.96 -22.26
C PHE A 201 -46.53 -12.99 -21.14
N THR A 202 -45.28 -13.23 -20.74
CA THR A 202 -44.98 -14.17 -19.63
C THR A 202 -44.12 -13.44 -18.60
N PRO A 203 -44.67 -13.02 -17.45
CA PRO A 203 -43.91 -12.36 -16.40
C PRO A 203 -42.96 -13.34 -15.72
N THR A 204 -41.81 -12.84 -15.27
CA THR A 204 -40.88 -13.58 -14.42
C THR A 204 -41.12 -13.31 -12.93
N ASN A 205 -41.93 -12.29 -12.61
CA ASN A 205 -42.34 -11.93 -11.25
C ASN A 205 -43.84 -12.14 -11.02
N ASN A 206 -44.26 -12.01 -9.76
CA ASN A 206 -45.66 -12.10 -9.34
C ASN A 206 -46.43 -10.77 -9.45
N SER A 207 -45.87 -9.78 -10.14
CA SER A 207 -46.46 -8.46 -10.30
C SER A 207 -45.98 -7.81 -11.59
N VAL A 208 -46.90 -7.17 -12.30
CA VAL A 208 -46.62 -6.38 -13.51
C VAL A 208 -47.27 -5.00 -13.43
N ASP A 209 -46.71 -4.05 -14.16
CA ASP A 209 -47.31 -2.76 -14.44
C ASP A 209 -47.77 -2.75 -15.90
N ILE A 210 -48.99 -2.28 -16.15
CA ILE A 210 -49.61 -2.26 -17.49
C ILE A 210 -50.06 -0.85 -17.80
N SER A 211 -49.71 -0.36 -18.99
CA SER A 211 -50.27 0.87 -19.55
C SER A 211 -50.62 0.70 -21.02
N PHE A 212 -51.61 1.47 -21.47
CA PHE A 212 -52.01 1.57 -22.87
C PHE A 212 -52.89 2.79 -23.06
N ASP A 213 -52.92 3.33 -24.27
CA ASP A 213 -53.83 4.39 -24.67
C ASP A 213 -55.01 3.79 -25.41
N TYR A 214 -56.20 4.36 -25.22
CA TYR A 214 -57.41 3.88 -25.89
C TYR A 214 -58.40 5.00 -26.19
N LEU A 215 -59.11 4.82 -27.30
CA LEU A 215 -60.24 5.65 -27.70
C LEU A 215 -61.45 4.75 -27.92
N ILE A 216 -62.61 5.15 -27.42
CA ILE A 216 -63.90 4.53 -27.77
C ILE A 216 -64.81 5.64 -28.22
N ARG A 217 -65.50 5.43 -29.34
CA ARG A 217 -66.44 6.40 -29.89
C ARG A 217 -67.75 5.73 -30.29
N GLU A 218 -68.84 6.39 -29.93
CA GLU A 218 -70.19 5.85 -30.09
C GLU A 218 -71.04 6.69 -31.04
N TYR A 219 -71.76 6.01 -31.95
CA TYR A 219 -72.61 6.67 -32.96
C TYR A 219 -74.05 6.88 -32.48
N SER A 220 -74.62 5.96 -31.69
CA SER A 220 -75.99 6.09 -31.16
C SER A 220 -76.20 5.27 -29.88
N SER A 221 -77.39 5.31 -29.28
CA SER A 221 -77.71 4.72 -27.95
C SER A 221 -77.74 3.18 -27.90
N GLY A 222 -76.87 2.52 -28.67
CA GLY A 222 -76.62 1.08 -28.61
C GLY A 222 -75.94 0.68 -27.30
N SER A 223 -76.02 -0.61 -26.97
CA SER A 223 -75.39 -1.21 -25.79
C SER A 223 -73.99 -1.70 -26.13
N ASP A 224 -73.14 -0.78 -26.55
CA ASP A 224 -71.76 -1.05 -26.91
C ASP A 224 -70.90 -1.18 -25.65
N SER A 225 -69.87 -2.02 -25.73
CA SER A 225 -68.97 -2.22 -24.61
C SER A 225 -67.53 -2.44 -25.06
N PHE A 226 -66.61 -1.90 -24.26
CA PHE A 226 -65.19 -2.14 -24.38
C PHE A 226 -64.62 -2.58 -23.04
N ARG A 227 -63.85 -3.67 -23.07
CA ARG A 227 -63.21 -4.24 -21.89
C ARG A 227 -61.75 -4.54 -22.16
N ALA A 228 -60.88 -4.09 -21.25
CA ALA A 228 -59.49 -4.51 -21.18
C ALA A 228 -59.33 -5.42 -19.96
N TYR A 229 -58.82 -6.64 -20.12
CA TYR A 229 -58.62 -7.56 -19.00
C TYR A 229 -57.48 -8.55 -19.23
N LEU A 230 -56.99 -9.15 -18.14
CA LEU A 230 -55.98 -10.21 -18.19
C LEU A 230 -56.64 -11.59 -18.19
N HIS A 231 -56.03 -12.53 -18.89
CA HIS A 231 -56.48 -13.92 -18.94
C HIS A 231 -55.28 -14.87 -18.96
N ASP A 232 -55.28 -15.90 -18.12
CA ASP A 232 -54.14 -16.83 -17.95
C ASP A 232 -54.15 -18.02 -18.92
N GLY A 233 -54.85 -17.87 -20.05
CA GLY A 233 -55.18 -18.97 -20.97
C GLY A 233 -56.35 -19.88 -20.54
N THR A 234 -56.75 -19.90 -19.25
CA THR A 234 -57.88 -20.72 -18.75
C THR A 234 -59.08 -19.90 -18.29
N SER A 235 -58.86 -18.79 -17.60
CA SER A 235 -59.90 -17.88 -17.12
C SER A 235 -59.42 -16.43 -17.03
N GLN A 236 -60.35 -15.49 -16.93
CA GLN A 236 -60.04 -14.10 -16.64
C GLN A 236 -59.43 -13.97 -15.24
N VAL A 237 -58.37 -13.17 -15.13
CA VAL A 237 -57.63 -12.94 -13.88
C VAL A 237 -57.88 -11.53 -13.38
N GLY A 238 -58.43 -11.44 -12.17
CA GLY A 238 -58.77 -10.16 -11.55
C GLY A 238 -60.00 -9.48 -12.17
N ALA A 239 -60.22 -8.22 -11.77
CA ALA A 239 -61.24 -7.37 -12.37
C ALA A 239 -60.79 -6.85 -13.75
N ASP A 240 -61.74 -6.35 -14.53
CA ASP A 240 -61.42 -5.61 -15.76
C ASP A 240 -60.49 -4.42 -15.43
N LEU A 241 -59.42 -4.24 -16.22
CA LEU A 241 -58.52 -3.09 -16.16
C LEU A 241 -59.25 -1.82 -16.62
N VAL A 242 -60.03 -1.96 -17.68
CA VAL A 242 -60.97 -0.95 -18.18
C VAL A 242 -62.27 -1.67 -18.51
N SER A 243 -63.41 -1.13 -18.08
CA SER A 243 -64.73 -1.65 -18.41
C SER A 243 -65.65 -0.48 -18.67
N ILE A 244 -66.05 -0.32 -19.93
CA ILE A 244 -66.89 0.79 -20.38
C ILE A 244 -68.12 0.17 -21.04
N ASN A 245 -69.29 0.51 -20.51
CA ASN A 245 -70.58 0.19 -21.11
C ASN A 245 -71.21 1.52 -21.48
N THR A 246 -71.37 1.78 -22.76
CA THR A 246 -71.91 3.04 -23.26
C THR A 246 -73.42 2.88 -23.52
N GLY A 247 -74.17 3.96 -23.30
CA GLY A 247 -75.62 4.00 -23.53
C GLY A 247 -76.09 5.33 -24.12
N SER A 248 -75.13 6.12 -24.64
CA SER A 248 -75.29 7.48 -25.16
C SER A 248 -74.07 7.80 -26.02
N SER A 249 -74.20 8.66 -27.05
CA SER A 249 -73.09 9.08 -27.92
C SER A 249 -72.03 9.85 -27.12
N THR A 250 -71.06 9.11 -26.58
CA THR A 250 -69.95 9.62 -25.77
C THR A 250 -68.64 9.13 -26.35
N THR A 251 -67.68 10.03 -26.49
CA THR A 251 -66.29 9.69 -26.84
C THR A 251 -65.46 9.61 -25.56
N THR A 252 -64.78 8.50 -25.34
CA THR A 252 -63.80 8.35 -24.26
C THR A 252 -62.42 8.17 -24.87
N ASP A 253 -61.58 9.20 -24.74
CA ASP A 253 -60.18 9.20 -25.19
C ASP A 253 -59.30 9.32 -23.95
N SER A 254 -58.59 8.24 -23.60
CA SER A 254 -57.89 8.17 -22.32
C SER A 254 -56.73 7.17 -22.32
N SER A 255 -55.97 7.18 -21.23
CA SER A 255 -54.85 6.28 -21.00
C SER A 255 -55.11 5.47 -19.73
N PHE A 256 -54.82 4.17 -19.78
CA PHE A 256 -54.77 3.33 -18.59
C PHE A 256 -53.33 3.22 -18.10
N SER A 257 -53.13 3.29 -16.78
CA SER A 257 -51.87 2.95 -16.12
C SER A 257 -52.16 2.28 -14.78
N GLY A 258 -51.90 0.98 -14.71
CA GLY A 258 -52.06 0.17 -13.50
C GLY A 258 -50.71 -0.36 -13.06
N SER A 259 -50.35 -0.15 -11.80
CA SER A 259 -49.12 -0.69 -11.21
C SER A 259 -49.43 -1.76 -10.18
N GLY A 260 -48.57 -2.76 -10.04
CA GLY A 260 -48.69 -3.78 -9.01
C GLY A 260 -49.73 -4.86 -9.31
N ILE A 261 -50.08 -5.07 -10.58
CA ILE A 261 -51.12 -6.04 -10.97
C ILE A 261 -50.63 -7.45 -10.67
N THR A 262 -51.34 -8.14 -9.78
CA THR A 262 -50.95 -9.47 -9.30
C THR A 262 -51.06 -10.51 -10.40
N VAL A 263 -49.94 -11.18 -10.68
CA VAL A 263 -49.83 -12.27 -11.65
C VAL A 263 -49.01 -13.40 -11.01
N THR A 264 -48.92 -14.54 -11.69
CA THR A 264 -48.07 -15.65 -11.26
C THR A 264 -46.87 -15.75 -12.19
N ALA A 265 -45.67 -15.69 -11.64
CA ALA A 265 -44.43 -15.84 -12.39
C ALA A 265 -44.44 -17.11 -13.26
N SER A 266 -43.85 -17.03 -14.45
CA SER A 266 -43.76 -18.12 -15.44
C SER A 266 -45.09 -18.62 -16.03
N THR A 267 -46.22 -17.97 -15.72
CA THR A 267 -47.51 -18.26 -16.37
C THR A 267 -47.71 -17.33 -17.56
N THR A 268 -48.04 -17.84 -18.74
CA THR A 268 -48.32 -16.99 -19.90
C THR A 268 -49.71 -16.37 -19.77
N TYR A 269 -49.76 -15.04 -19.73
CA TYR A 269 -50.98 -14.25 -19.75
C TYR A 269 -51.23 -13.68 -21.13
N SER A 270 -52.50 -13.48 -21.47
CA SER A 270 -52.90 -12.61 -22.58
C SER A 270 -53.58 -11.36 -22.03
N LEU A 271 -53.06 -10.18 -22.38
CA LEU A 271 -53.80 -8.92 -22.29
C LEU A 271 -54.81 -8.89 -23.42
N ARG A 272 -56.09 -8.75 -23.06
CA ARG A 272 -57.20 -8.82 -24.00
C ARG A 272 -57.94 -7.51 -24.07
N PHE A 273 -58.22 -7.06 -25.28
CA PHE A 273 -59.12 -5.94 -25.56
C PHE A 273 -60.33 -6.48 -26.31
N GLU A 274 -61.47 -6.50 -25.62
CA GLU A 274 -62.76 -6.96 -26.12
C GLU A 274 -63.60 -5.73 -26.48
N TYR A 275 -64.09 -5.72 -27.72
CA TYR A 275 -65.08 -4.76 -28.17
C TYR A 275 -66.32 -5.52 -28.64
N ILE A 276 -67.48 -5.05 -28.19
CA ILE A 276 -68.79 -5.52 -28.63
C ILE A 276 -69.56 -4.26 -29.03
N GLY A 277 -69.84 -4.10 -30.32
CA GLY A 277 -70.60 -2.97 -30.81
C GLY A 277 -71.49 -3.30 -31.99
N SER A 278 -72.55 -2.51 -32.15
CA SER A 278 -73.50 -2.61 -33.25
C SER A 278 -73.76 -1.22 -33.83
N PHE A 279 -73.40 -1.01 -35.10
CA PHE A 279 -73.57 0.26 -35.78
C PHE A 279 -72.95 1.47 -35.03
N ALA A 280 -71.66 1.37 -34.70
CA ALA A 280 -70.91 2.36 -33.94
C ALA A 280 -69.52 2.66 -34.52
N TYR A 281 -68.91 3.76 -34.07
CA TYR A 281 -67.60 4.17 -34.58
C TYR A 281 -66.49 3.20 -34.12
N GLY A 282 -66.60 2.59 -32.93
CA GLY A 282 -65.67 1.54 -32.52
C GLY A 282 -64.60 1.97 -31.53
N ALA A 283 -63.47 1.26 -31.53
CA ALA A 283 -62.42 1.42 -30.52
C ALA A 283 -61.01 1.37 -31.11
N THR A 284 -60.08 2.08 -30.49
CA THR A 284 -58.65 2.12 -30.83
C THR A 284 -57.83 1.87 -29.57
N VAL A 285 -56.69 1.19 -29.71
CA VAL A 285 -55.69 0.96 -28.68
C VAL A 285 -54.28 1.16 -29.23
N ASP A 286 -53.41 1.83 -28.48
CA ASP A 286 -52.00 2.04 -28.81
C ASP A 286 -51.11 2.07 -27.56
N ASN A 287 -49.79 2.13 -27.77
CA ASN A 287 -48.77 2.28 -26.72
C ASN A 287 -48.90 1.24 -25.59
N VAL A 288 -49.15 -0.03 -25.96
CA VAL A 288 -49.34 -1.10 -24.99
C VAL A 288 -47.99 -1.47 -24.39
N LEU A 289 -47.81 -1.19 -23.11
CA LEU A 289 -46.61 -1.50 -22.37
C LEU A 289 -46.97 -2.33 -21.15
N VAL A 290 -46.33 -3.49 -21.03
CA VAL A 290 -46.33 -4.32 -19.83
C VAL A 290 -44.91 -4.41 -19.32
N THR A 291 -44.68 -4.03 -18.06
CA THR A 291 -43.36 -4.10 -17.44
C THR A 291 -43.40 -4.84 -16.11
N GLU A 292 -42.24 -5.29 -15.66
CA GLU A 292 -42.05 -5.81 -14.30
C GLU A 292 -40.72 -5.30 -13.72
N THR A 293 -40.56 -5.44 -12.40
CA THR A 293 -39.26 -5.15 -11.76
C THR A 293 -38.41 -6.42 -11.76
N GLY A 294 -37.36 -6.48 -12.58
CA GLY A 294 -36.46 -7.63 -12.64
C GLY A 294 -35.79 -7.92 -11.28
N VAL A 295 -35.65 -9.20 -10.94
CA VAL A 295 -34.94 -9.64 -9.72
C VAL A 295 -33.43 -9.53 -9.94
N GLY A 296 -32.71 -8.91 -9.01
CA GLY A 296 -31.25 -8.80 -9.08
C GLY A 296 -30.57 -10.18 -9.05
N THR A 297 -29.79 -10.50 -10.08
CA THR A 297 -29.02 -11.75 -10.15
C THR A 297 -27.69 -11.61 -9.40
N ALA A 298 -27.31 -12.63 -8.63
CA ALA A 298 -25.96 -12.72 -8.06
C ALA A 298 -24.93 -12.97 -9.19
N GLY A 299 -23.89 -12.14 -9.25
CA GLY A 299 -22.85 -12.20 -10.31
C GLY A 299 -22.05 -13.50 -10.26
N SER A 300 -21.61 -14.00 -11.43
CA SER A 300 -20.90 -15.28 -11.52
C SER A 300 -20.00 -15.41 -12.75
N TYR A 301 -18.99 -14.55 -12.91
CA TYR A 301 -17.74 -14.90 -13.63
C TYR A 301 -16.59 -13.92 -13.33
N VAL A 302 -15.35 -14.43 -13.40
CA VAL A 302 -14.09 -13.75 -13.02
C VAL A 302 -13.32 -13.27 -14.25
N PHE A 303 -13.56 -13.87 -15.41
CA PHE A 303 -12.94 -13.57 -16.69
C PHE A 303 -13.93 -13.90 -17.82
N ARG A 304 -14.14 -12.96 -18.76
CA ARG A 304 -14.99 -13.12 -19.95
C ARG A 304 -14.16 -12.74 -21.17
N LEU A 305 -14.08 -13.63 -22.15
CA LEU A 305 -13.39 -13.43 -23.43
C LEU A 305 -14.43 -13.56 -24.54
N GLU A 306 -14.65 -12.51 -25.31
CA GLU A 306 -15.61 -12.47 -26.43
C GLU A 306 -14.86 -12.07 -27.68
N ASP A 307 -14.92 -12.94 -28.69
CA ASP A 307 -14.35 -12.68 -30.01
C ASP A 307 -15.42 -12.74 -31.12
N GLY A 308 -16.68 -13.01 -30.75
CA GLY A 308 -17.83 -13.16 -31.65
C GLY A 308 -18.04 -14.58 -32.18
N GLN A 309 -17.20 -15.55 -31.80
CA GLN A 309 -17.33 -16.96 -32.15
C GLN A 309 -17.73 -17.84 -30.96
N GLU A 310 -17.85 -17.26 -29.76
CA GLU A 310 -18.39 -17.93 -28.60
C GLU A 310 -19.84 -18.41 -28.84
N GLN A 311 -20.13 -19.67 -28.51
CA GLN A 311 -21.49 -20.22 -28.54
C GLN A 311 -21.63 -21.39 -27.57
N ALA A 312 -22.86 -21.81 -27.30
CA ALA A 312 -23.12 -22.90 -26.38
C ALA A 312 -22.40 -24.19 -26.81
N GLY A 313 -21.67 -24.79 -25.87
CA GLY A 313 -20.91 -26.01 -26.13
C GLY A 313 -19.54 -25.78 -26.78
N TYR A 314 -19.09 -24.54 -26.97
CA TYR A 314 -17.73 -24.26 -27.44
C TYR A 314 -16.76 -24.08 -26.26
N VAL A 315 -15.52 -24.50 -26.44
CA VAL A 315 -14.41 -24.37 -25.48
C VAL A 315 -13.28 -23.57 -26.13
N LEU A 316 -12.54 -22.83 -25.31
CA LEU A 316 -11.35 -22.13 -25.79
C LEU A 316 -10.25 -23.16 -26.07
N THR A 317 -9.80 -23.22 -27.31
CA THR A 317 -8.73 -24.12 -27.77
C THR A 317 -7.57 -23.30 -28.32
N SER A 318 -6.34 -23.79 -28.18
CA SER A 318 -5.14 -23.17 -28.77
C SER A 318 -4.64 -24.02 -29.93
N ASP A 319 -4.28 -23.37 -31.04
CA ASP A 319 -3.53 -24.00 -32.11
C ASP A 319 -2.04 -24.17 -31.75
N ALA A 320 -1.26 -24.78 -32.67
CA ALA A 320 0.18 -25.00 -32.48
C ALA A 320 1.02 -23.70 -32.50
N ASN A 321 0.45 -22.58 -32.93
CA ASN A 321 1.09 -21.27 -32.94
C ASN A 321 0.72 -20.44 -31.69
N GLY A 322 -0.13 -20.97 -30.81
CA GLY A 322 -0.58 -20.27 -29.61
C GLY A 322 -1.79 -19.36 -29.81
N ASN A 323 -2.47 -19.42 -30.97
CA ASN A 323 -3.69 -18.66 -31.20
C ASN A 323 -4.86 -19.36 -30.52
N ALA A 324 -5.51 -18.65 -29.60
CA ALA A 324 -6.72 -19.15 -28.95
C ALA A 324 -7.96 -18.83 -29.80
N SER A 325 -8.87 -19.79 -29.93
CA SER A 325 -10.18 -19.61 -30.58
C SER A 325 -11.24 -20.50 -29.93
N TRP A 326 -12.49 -20.07 -29.99
CA TRP A 326 -13.63 -20.88 -29.55
C TRP A 326 -13.92 -21.98 -30.58
N ALA A 327 -13.90 -23.24 -30.14
CA ALA A 327 -14.23 -24.39 -30.98
C ALA A 327 -15.25 -25.29 -30.27
N ALA A 328 -16.09 -25.99 -31.04
CA ALA A 328 -17.05 -26.93 -30.47
C ALA A 328 -16.36 -27.94 -29.53
N GLY A 329 -16.80 -27.95 -28.28
CA GLY A 329 -16.38 -28.87 -27.23
C GLY A 329 -16.84 -30.29 -27.57
N GLY A 330 -16.07 -30.98 -28.40
CA GLY A 330 -16.46 -32.31 -28.87
C GLY A 330 -15.72 -32.88 -30.08
N ALA A 331 -14.44 -32.56 -30.30
CA ALA A 331 -13.64 -33.21 -31.37
C ALA A 331 -12.33 -33.84 -30.87
N GLY A 332 -12.28 -34.23 -29.59
CA GLY A 332 -11.20 -35.03 -28.99
C GLY A 332 -11.68 -36.43 -28.58
N SER A 333 -11.90 -37.31 -29.56
CA SER A 333 -12.07 -38.77 -29.43
C SER A 333 -12.97 -39.32 -28.30
N ASN A 334 -14.29 -39.31 -28.48
CA ASN A 334 -15.14 -40.25 -27.72
C ASN A 334 -14.93 -41.68 -28.28
N GLN A 335 -13.93 -42.36 -27.72
CA GLN A 335 -13.70 -43.79 -27.95
C GLN A 335 -14.69 -44.58 -27.10
N THR A 336 -15.70 -45.17 -27.71
CA THR A 336 -16.61 -46.07 -27.00
C THR A 336 -16.02 -47.47 -27.05
N LEU A 337 -15.54 -47.98 -25.91
CA LEU A 337 -15.15 -49.37 -25.75
C LEU A 337 -16.34 -50.14 -25.17
N SER A 338 -16.99 -50.94 -26.00
CA SER A 338 -18.20 -51.68 -25.63
C SER A 338 -17.99 -53.18 -25.78
N ILE A 339 -18.33 -53.93 -24.73
CA ILE A 339 -18.45 -55.39 -24.75
C ILE A 339 -19.94 -55.74 -24.76
N SER A 340 -20.37 -56.42 -25.82
CA SER A 340 -21.71 -57.02 -25.89
C SER A 340 -21.59 -58.48 -26.29
N GLY A 341 -22.00 -59.38 -25.39
CA GLY A 341 -21.71 -60.81 -25.52
C GLY A 341 -20.19 -61.06 -25.60
N SER A 342 -19.76 -61.77 -26.63
CA SER A 342 -18.34 -62.07 -26.89
C SER A 342 -17.66 -61.08 -27.85
N ASN A 343 -18.34 -59.99 -28.23
CA ASN A 343 -17.82 -59.04 -29.23
C ASN A 343 -17.35 -57.75 -28.54
N LEU A 344 -16.06 -57.46 -28.71
CA LEU A 344 -15.47 -56.17 -28.39
C LEU A 344 -15.52 -55.28 -29.64
N THR A 345 -16.16 -54.12 -29.54
CA THR A 345 -16.26 -53.17 -30.67
C THR A 345 -15.58 -51.85 -30.31
N ILE A 346 -14.81 -51.29 -31.26
CA ILE A 346 -14.15 -49.98 -31.14
C ILE A 346 -14.64 -49.11 -32.29
N SER A 347 -15.24 -47.95 -31.97
CA SER A 347 -15.63 -46.96 -32.98
C SER A 347 -14.58 -45.85 -33.10
N GLY A 348 -14.36 -45.33 -34.32
CA GLY A 348 -13.49 -44.17 -34.57
C GLY A 348 -12.17 -44.44 -35.31
N GLY A 349 -11.99 -45.62 -35.90
CA GLY A 349 -10.93 -45.85 -36.91
C GLY A 349 -9.56 -46.29 -36.39
N ASN A 350 -9.40 -46.60 -35.11
CA ASN A 350 -8.19 -47.23 -34.58
C ASN A 350 -8.24 -48.76 -34.72
N THR A 351 -7.11 -49.39 -35.01
CA THR A 351 -6.92 -50.85 -35.01
C THR A 351 -6.24 -51.32 -33.72
N VAL A 352 -6.79 -52.36 -33.09
CA VAL A 352 -6.10 -53.15 -32.04
C VAL A 352 -5.60 -54.43 -32.68
N THR A 353 -4.29 -54.59 -32.78
CA THR A 353 -3.68 -55.85 -33.23
C THR A 353 -3.57 -56.78 -32.02
N LEU A 354 -4.44 -57.80 -31.96
CA LEU A 354 -4.28 -58.90 -31.01
C LEU A 354 -3.33 -59.94 -31.62
N PRO A 355 -2.27 -60.38 -30.92
CA PRO A 355 -1.40 -61.42 -31.44
C PRO A 355 -2.19 -62.72 -31.59
N ALA A 356 -2.08 -63.33 -32.76
CA ALA A 356 -2.65 -64.64 -33.00
C ALA A 356 -1.86 -65.70 -32.23
N SER A 357 -2.43 -66.23 -31.16
CA SER A 357 -2.09 -67.58 -30.69
C SER A 357 -3.22 -68.14 -29.84
N GLY A 358 -3.81 -69.22 -30.34
CA GLY A 358 -4.59 -70.11 -29.50
C GLY A 358 -3.71 -70.73 -28.42
N GLY A 359 -4.25 -70.79 -27.21
CA GLY A 359 -3.64 -71.47 -26.07
C GLY A 359 -4.54 -71.23 -24.88
N THR A 360 -5.29 -72.25 -24.48
CA THR A 360 -5.84 -72.35 -23.11
C THR A 360 -4.69 -72.73 -22.20
N ASP A 361 -3.78 -71.78 -21.98
CA ASP A 361 -2.61 -71.95 -21.13
C ASP A 361 -2.88 -71.22 -19.81
N ASP A 362 -3.04 -71.97 -18.73
CA ASP A 362 -3.12 -71.46 -17.36
C ASP A 362 -1.77 -71.50 -16.65
N GLN A 363 -0.66 -71.63 -17.40
CA GLN A 363 0.72 -71.74 -16.89
C GLN A 363 0.98 -70.85 -15.68
N THR A 364 1.01 -71.49 -14.53
CA THR A 364 1.55 -70.95 -13.29
C THR A 364 3.05 -71.24 -13.21
N VAL A 365 3.76 -70.45 -12.42
CA VAL A 365 5.21 -70.59 -12.25
C VAL A 365 5.48 -71.77 -11.30
N ASP A 366 6.21 -72.78 -11.79
CA ASP A 366 6.57 -73.96 -11.00
C ASP A 366 7.76 -73.65 -10.07
N VAL A 367 8.80 -73.00 -10.60
CA VAL A 367 9.96 -72.55 -9.83
C VAL A 367 10.19 -71.06 -10.06
N PHE A 368 10.07 -70.27 -8.99
CA PHE A 368 10.58 -68.91 -8.92
C PHE A 368 11.41 -68.76 -7.65
N SER A 369 12.73 -68.77 -7.80
CA SER A 369 13.62 -68.61 -6.65
C SER A 369 14.89 -67.85 -7.03
N LEU A 370 15.38 -67.05 -6.09
CA LEU A 370 16.68 -66.41 -6.19
C LEU A 370 17.62 -67.09 -5.21
N SER A 371 18.69 -67.69 -5.72
CA SER A 371 19.73 -68.33 -4.92
C SER A 371 21.06 -67.65 -5.17
N GLY A 372 21.51 -66.83 -4.22
CA GLY A 372 22.67 -65.95 -4.41
C GLY A 372 22.34 -64.87 -5.45
N THR A 373 23.14 -64.79 -6.52
CA THR A 373 22.90 -63.88 -7.65
C THR A 373 22.16 -64.54 -8.81
N THR A 374 21.76 -65.80 -8.69
CA THR A 374 21.15 -66.55 -9.80
C THR A 374 19.65 -66.66 -9.61
N LEU A 375 18.90 -66.09 -10.56
CA LEU A 375 17.45 -66.20 -10.62
C LEU A 375 17.06 -67.47 -11.40
N ASN A 376 16.31 -68.36 -10.76
CA ASN A 376 15.82 -69.61 -11.35
C ASN A 376 14.33 -69.48 -11.69
N LEU A 377 13.97 -69.86 -12.92
CA LEU A 377 12.64 -69.70 -13.50
C LEU A 377 12.24 -70.97 -14.28
N SER A 378 11.06 -71.53 -13.99
CA SER A 378 10.39 -72.52 -14.85
C SER A 378 8.88 -72.38 -14.83
N LEU A 379 8.23 -72.76 -15.93
CA LEU A 379 6.77 -72.79 -16.08
C LEU A 379 6.27 -74.23 -15.98
N GLU A 380 5.04 -74.42 -15.51
CA GLU A 380 4.51 -75.77 -15.36
C GLU A 380 4.35 -76.49 -16.72
N SER A 381 4.80 -77.74 -16.77
CA SER A 381 4.62 -78.68 -17.90
C SER A 381 5.16 -78.23 -19.27
N ASP A 382 6.11 -77.29 -19.32
CA ASP A 382 6.75 -76.85 -20.57
C ASP A 382 7.77 -77.87 -21.16
N GLY A 383 8.11 -78.91 -20.38
CA GLY A 383 9.05 -79.96 -20.77
C GLY A 383 10.50 -79.50 -20.86
N MET A 384 10.81 -78.30 -20.39
CA MET A 384 12.14 -77.69 -20.41
C MET A 384 12.75 -77.68 -19.00
N ALA A 385 14.09 -77.66 -18.92
CA ALA A 385 14.78 -77.56 -17.64
C ALA A 385 14.70 -76.13 -17.09
N THR A 386 14.71 -75.96 -15.75
CA THR A 386 14.70 -74.66 -15.09
C THR A 386 15.80 -73.76 -15.62
N GLN A 387 15.41 -72.58 -16.08
CA GLN A 387 16.31 -71.60 -16.66
C GLN A 387 16.92 -70.75 -15.55
N THR A 388 18.22 -70.52 -15.66
CA THR A 388 18.97 -69.75 -14.66
C THR A 388 19.53 -68.49 -15.30
N VAL A 389 19.27 -67.34 -14.70
CA VAL A 389 19.80 -66.04 -15.13
C VAL A 389 20.76 -65.54 -14.04
N ASP A 390 22.03 -65.34 -14.40
CA ASP A 390 22.99 -64.71 -13.51
C ASP A 390 22.78 -63.19 -13.49
N LEU A 391 22.36 -62.68 -12.34
CA LEU A 391 22.11 -61.26 -12.09
C LEU A 391 23.33 -60.55 -11.47
N SER A 392 24.49 -61.21 -11.41
CA SER A 392 25.74 -60.62 -10.90
C SER A 392 26.14 -59.33 -11.62
N GLY A 393 25.66 -59.09 -12.85
CA GLY A 393 25.88 -57.86 -13.62
C GLY A 393 24.92 -56.70 -13.31
N LEU A 394 23.81 -56.94 -12.59
CA LEU A 394 22.83 -55.90 -12.20
C LEU A 394 23.10 -55.29 -10.83
N VAL A 395 24.03 -55.84 -10.05
CA VAL A 395 24.60 -55.15 -8.88
C VAL A 395 25.64 -54.12 -9.35
N GLY A 396 25.14 -53.09 -10.03
CA GLY A 396 25.90 -51.96 -10.55
C GLY A 396 25.22 -50.64 -10.19
N SER A 397 25.66 -50.06 -9.06
CA SER A 397 25.64 -48.62 -8.72
C SER A 397 24.45 -47.77 -9.17
N SER A 398 23.43 -47.64 -8.32
CA SER A 398 22.55 -46.48 -8.33
C SER A 398 23.37 -45.21 -8.02
N SER A 399 23.59 -44.35 -9.02
CA SER A 399 24.01 -42.96 -8.81
C SER A 399 22.82 -42.07 -9.16
N TYR A 400 22.22 -41.44 -8.16
CA TYR A 400 21.25 -40.37 -8.36
C TYR A 400 22.00 -39.05 -8.51
N THR A 401 21.97 -38.45 -9.71
CA THR A 401 22.48 -37.10 -9.93
C THR A 401 21.35 -36.09 -9.73
N PHE A 402 21.38 -35.38 -8.62
CA PHE A 402 20.44 -34.29 -8.36
C PHE A 402 20.99 -33.00 -9.01
N THR A 403 20.16 -32.35 -9.82
CA THR A 403 20.52 -31.28 -10.78
C THR A 403 21.17 -30.02 -10.16
N ASN A 404 21.10 -29.82 -8.83
CA ASN A 404 21.73 -28.70 -8.13
C ASN A 404 22.80 -29.19 -7.16
N GLY A 405 24.02 -29.43 -7.68
CA GLY A 405 25.22 -29.65 -6.87
C GLY A 405 25.11 -30.77 -5.83
N LEU A 406 24.22 -31.74 -5.98
CA LEU A 406 24.02 -32.83 -5.04
C LEU A 406 24.51 -34.11 -5.72
N THR A 407 25.68 -34.58 -5.32
CA THR A 407 26.33 -35.77 -5.89
C THR A 407 26.45 -36.87 -4.86
N GLU A 408 25.91 -38.05 -5.14
CA GLU A 408 26.16 -39.23 -4.32
C GLU A 408 27.42 -39.93 -4.83
N SER A 409 28.46 -40.00 -3.99
CA SER A 409 29.69 -40.75 -4.26
C SER A 409 29.96 -41.69 -3.09
N SER A 410 30.02 -42.99 -3.37
CA SER A 410 30.29 -44.06 -2.39
C SER A 410 29.34 -44.04 -1.18
N GLY A 411 28.03 -43.88 -1.42
CA GLY A 411 27.01 -43.85 -0.36
C GLY A 411 27.00 -42.59 0.50
N THR A 412 27.78 -41.56 0.12
CA THR A 412 27.78 -40.25 0.77
C THR A 412 27.16 -39.23 -0.19
N VAL A 413 26.07 -38.60 0.24
CA VAL A 413 25.47 -37.46 -0.47
C VAL A 413 26.30 -36.22 -0.16
N ARG A 414 26.99 -35.69 -1.18
CA ARG A 414 27.74 -34.44 -1.10
C ARG A 414 26.89 -33.31 -1.67
N LEU A 415 26.65 -32.30 -0.83
CA LEU A 415 26.30 -30.95 -1.28
C LEU A 415 27.59 -30.30 -1.80
N GLY A 416 27.83 -30.33 -3.11
CA GLY A 416 29.01 -29.76 -3.75
C GLY A 416 28.86 -29.63 -5.28
N GLY A 417 29.07 -28.40 -5.77
CA GLY A 417 29.02 -28.02 -7.19
C GLY A 417 28.55 -26.57 -7.35
N ASN A 418 28.72 -25.98 -8.54
CA ASN A 418 28.16 -24.66 -8.81
C ASN A 418 26.63 -24.76 -8.82
N LEU A 419 25.96 -24.13 -7.86
CA LEU A 419 24.49 -24.05 -7.88
C LEU A 419 24.09 -23.23 -9.10
N THR A 420 23.22 -23.79 -9.95
CA THR A 420 22.75 -23.10 -11.17
C THR A 420 21.49 -22.27 -10.90
N GLN A 421 20.87 -22.47 -9.73
CA GLN A 421 19.69 -21.79 -9.24
C GLN A 421 19.75 -21.66 -7.71
N SER A 422 18.97 -20.74 -7.13
CA SER A 422 18.80 -20.63 -5.69
C SER A 422 18.31 -21.95 -5.09
N THR A 423 18.94 -22.41 -4.00
CA THR A 423 18.57 -23.64 -3.28
C THR A 423 18.04 -23.27 -1.91
N TYR A 424 16.86 -23.75 -1.57
CA TYR A 424 16.21 -23.51 -0.28
C TYR A 424 16.14 -24.82 0.51
N ILE A 425 16.52 -24.80 1.78
CA ILE A 425 16.24 -25.89 2.73
C ILE A 425 15.00 -25.47 3.53
N THR A 426 13.85 -26.10 3.27
CA THR A 426 12.61 -25.83 4.01
C THR A 426 12.53 -26.75 5.22
N LEU A 427 12.59 -26.20 6.43
CA LEU A 427 12.67 -26.98 7.67
C LEU A 427 11.30 -27.38 8.27
N GLY A 428 10.23 -26.64 7.95
CA GLY A 428 8.89 -26.89 8.51
C GLY A 428 8.87 -26.71 10.03
N SER A 429 8.46 -27.74 10.76
CA SER A 429 8.45 -27.75 12.24
C SER A 429 9.68 -28.44 12.85
N ASN A 430 10.72 -28.70 12.05
CA ASN A 430 11.94 -29.37 12.51
C ASN A 430 13.09 -28.37 12.61
N ASP A 431 14.04 -28.67 13.50
CA ASP A 431 15.28 -27.91 13.63
C ASP A 431 16.38 -28.48 12.72
N LEU A 432 17.32 -27.63 12.30
CA LEU A 432 18.56 -28.04 11.66
C LEU A 432 19.70 -27.91 12.66
N TYR A 433 20.17 -29.04 13.18
CA TYR A 433 21.33 -29.09 14.06
C TYR A 433 22.61 -29.31 13.27
N PHE A 434 23.64 -28.51 13.58
CA PHE A 434 25.01 -28.78 13.18
C PHE A 434 25.79 -29.16 14.44
N GLU A 435 26.12 -30.45 14.57
CA GLU A 435 26.85 -30.96 15.73
C GLU A 435 28.34 -31.05 15.42
N GLY A 436 29.10 -30.08 15.92
CA GLY A 436 30.56 -30.07 15.83
C GLY A 436 31.20 -30.94 16.91
N THR A 437 31.16 -32.27 16.79
CA THR A 437 31.90 -33.16 17.71
C THR A 437 33.39 -33.31 17.35
N GLY A 438 33.89 -32.54 16.37
CA GLY A 438 35.26 -32.61 15.84
C GLY A 438 35.79 -31.23 15.44
N THR A 439 36.95 -31.17 14.78
CA THR A 439 37.65 -29.92 14.42
C THR A 439 37.13 -29.26 13.13
N GLY A 440 35.92 -29.62 12.69
CA GLY A 440 35.37 -29.15 11.41
C GLY A 440 34.50 -27.91 11.64
N ASP A 441 34.76 -26.86 10.89
CA ASP A 441 34.07 -25.57 11.03
C ASP A 441 32.99 -25.36 9.96
N ILE A 442 31.98 -24.55 10.26
CA ILE A 442 31.04 -24.01 9.28
C ILE A 442 31.58 -22.66 8.83
N THR A 443 31.94 -22.56 7.56
CA THR A 443 32.55 -21.37 6.95
C THR A 443 31.65 -20.80 5.85
N PHE A 444 31.36 -19.50 5.94
CA PHE A 444 30.76 -18.72 4.86
C PHE A 444 31.86 -17.87 4.22
N GLU A 445 32.17 -18.10 2.95
CA GLU A 445 33.24 -17.40 2.23
C GLU A 445 32.69 -16.44 1.18
N ASP A 446 33.45 -15.39 0.87
CA ASP A 446 33.18 -14.54 -0.28
C ASP A 446 33.72 -15.14 -1.60
N ASN A 447 33.56 -14.42 -2.70
CA ASN A 447 34.00 -14.86 -4.03
C ASN A 447 35.52 -15.01 -4.18
N SER A 448 36.30 -14.51 -3.22
CA SER A 448 37.76 -14.62 -3.17
C SER A 448 38.23 -15.79 -2.29
N GLY A 449 37.29 -16.55 -1.71
CA GLY A 449 37.58 -17.64 -0.77
C GLY A 449 37.95 -17.14 0.62
N GLN A 450 37.64 -15.88 0.94
CA GLN A 450 37.91 -15.32 2.26
C GLN A 450 36.70 -15.53 3.18
N PRO A 451 36.89 -16.16 4.36
CA PRO A 451 35.83 -16.32 5.33
C PRO A 451 35.23 -14.98 5.77
N GLN A 452 33.91 -14.86 5.69
CA GLN A 452 33.10 -13.77 6.23
C GLN A 452 32.55 -14.13 7.62
N MET A 453 32.22 -15.41 7.83
CA MET A 453 31.81 -15.95 9.11
C MET A 453 32.31 -17.40 9.23
N THR A 454 32.89 -17.76 10.36
CA THR A 454 33.38 -19.12 10.63
C THR A 454 33.03 -19.51 12.07
N THR A 455 32.39 -20.66 12.28
CA THR A 455 32.31 -21.24 13.63
C THR A 455 33.64 -21.87 13.99
N ASN A 456 34.09 -21.78 15.22
CA ASN A 456 35.18 -22.61 15.74
C ASN A 456 34.58 -23.50 16.84
N PHE A 457 34.18 -24.72 16.47
CA PHE A 457 33.51 -25.60 17.44
C PHE A 457 34.47 -26.14 18.51
N SER A 458 35.77 -26.21 18.23
CA SER A 458 36.78 -26.61 19.23
C SER A 458 36.93 -25.61 20.36
N ASP A 459 36.88 -24.31 20.03
CA ASP A 459 37.12 -23.22 20.97
C ASP A 459 35.80 -22.51 21.38
N GLY A 460 34.64 -22.98 20.92
CA GLY A 460 33.33 -22.53 21.41
C GLY A 460 32.81 -21.19 20.88
N TYR A 461 33.46 -20.58 19.88
CA TYR A 461 33.11 -19.23 19.41
C TYR A 461 32.72 -19.15 17.93
N THR A 462 32.06 -18.05 17.57
CA THR A 462 31.81 -17.68 16.17
C THR A 462 32.65 -16.48 15.78
N ASN A 463 33.41 -16.57 14.70
CA ASN A 463 34.26 -15.51 14.18
C ASN A 463 33.65 -14.80 12.97
N PHE A 464 33.83 -13.48 12.90
CA PHE A 464 33.51 -12.65 11.73
C PHE A 464 34.77 -12.13 11.04
N GLY A 465 34.88 -12.36 9.73
CA GLY A 465 36.02 -11.99 8.89
C GLY A 465 37.12 -13.05 8.78
N SER A 466 38.14 -12.73 7.98
CA SER A 466 39.13 -13.70 7.49
C SER A 466 40.27 -13.99 8.48
N GLY A 467 40.13 -14.97 9.36
CA GLY A 467 41.19 -15.37 10.30
C GLY A 467 40.62 -15.78 11.66
N GLY A 468 41.48 -15.95 12.66
CA GLY A 468 41.04 -16.16 14.04
C GLY A 468 40.90 -14.84 14.80
N ALA A 469 40.03 -14.83 15.80
CA ALA A 469 40.06 -13.80 16.83
C ALA A 469 41.23 -14.04 17.79
N PHE A 470 41.66 -12.98 18.48
CA PHE A 470 42.52 -13.16 19.64
C PHE A 470 41.64 -13.63 20.80
N VAL A 471 41.67 -14.93 21.09
CA VAL A 471 41.10 -15.46 22.33
C VAL A 471 42.02 -15.01 23.45
N ASP A 472 41.50 -14.16 24.32
CA ASP A 472 42.22 -13.69 25.50
C ASP A 472 42.55 -14.88 26.41
N SER A 473 43.71 -14.83 27.07
CA SER A 473 44.13 -15.89 28.01
C SER A 473 43.18 -16.08 29.19
N ASP A 474 42.29 -15.12 29.40
CA ASP A 474 41.30 -15.15 30.44
C ASP A 474 39.99 -15.87 30.04
N ASP A 475 39.89 -16.40 28.82
CA ASP A 475 38.77 -17.25 28.44
C ASP A 475 38.70 -18.52 29.33
N GLY A 476 37.50 -18.83 29.81
CA GLY A 476 37.27 -19.87 30.82
C GLY A 476 37.76 -19.52 32.24
N SER A 477 38.36 -18.35 32.46
CA SER A 477 38.79 -17.91 33.79
C SER A 477 37.63 -17.38 34.63
N THR A 478 37.74 -17.54 35.95
CA THR A 478 36.77 -16.98 36.90
C THR A 478 37.14 -15.55 37.29
N PHE A 479 36.20 -14.64 37.15
CA PHE A 479 36.30 -13.23 37.54
C PHE A 479 35.34 -12.92 38.70
N SER A 480 35.70 -11.98 39.57
CA SER A 480 34.83 -11.47 40.64
C SER A 480 34.52 -9.99 40.40
N ASP A 481 33.23 -9.68 40.24
CA ASP A 481 32.71 -8.31 40.15
C ASP A 481 33.05 -7.49 41.41
N THR A 482 33.25 -6.17 41.22
CA THR A 482 33.47 -5.12 42.22
C THR A 482 32.55 -5.23 43.46
N TYR A 483 31.34 -5.77 43.33
CA TYR A 483 30.34 -5.87 44.41
C TYR A 483 29.92 -7.30 44.81
N SER A 484 30.87 -8.25 44.79
CA SER A 484 30.74 -9.57 45.46
C SER A 484 29.72 -10.56 44.87
N GLY A 485 29.38 -10.41 43.58
CA GLY A 485 28.41 -11.25 42.84
C GLY A 485 28.80 -12.73 42.60
N GLY A 486 29.93 -13.20 43.15
CA GLY A 486 30.44 -14.56 42.95
C GLY A 486 31.40 -14.68 41.75
N PRO A 487 32.07 -15.83 41.57
CA PRO A 487 32.92 -16.06 40.42
C PRO A 487 32.07 -16.25 39.17
N PHE A 488 32.16 -15.33 38.22
CA PHE A 488 31.61 -15.47 36.88
C PHE A 488 32.71 -16.05 35.97
N THR A 489 32.37 -17.03 35.13
CA THR A 489 33.30 -17.50 34.09
C THR A 489 33.17 -16.59 32.88
N LYS A 490 34.29 -16.01 32.45
CA LYS A 490 34.34 -15.31 31.16
C LYS A 490 34.36 -16.37 30.06
N GLU A 491 33.42 -16.28 29.12
CA GLU A 491 33.34 -17.18 27.97
C GLU A 491 33.40 -16.37 26.69
N PHE A 492 34.36 -16.69 25.82
CA PHE A 492 34.53 -16.06 24.54
C PHE A 492 33.58 -16.70 23.50
N VAL A 493 32.47 -16.02 23.18
CA VAL A 493 31.45 -16.58 22.25
C VAL A 493 31.45 -15.93 20.86
N LEU A 494 32.03 -14.74 20.73
CA LEU A 494 32.01 -13.93 19.50
C LEU A 494 33.37 -13.28 19.25
N GLY A 495 33.95 -13.57 18.08
CA GLY A 495 35.22 -13.00 17.62
C GLY A 495 35.07 -12.22 16.33
N ALA A 496 36.00 -11.29 16.10
CA ALA A 496 36.13 -10.60 14.82
C ALA A 496 37.60 -10.59 14.37
N TYR A 497 37.79 -10.48 13.06
CA TYR A 497 39.10 -10.62 12.43
C TYR A 497 40.12 -9.61 12.94
N ASN A 498 41.21 -10.12 13.52
CA ASN A 498 42.26 -9.34 14.19
C ASN A 498 43.22 -8.62 13.22
N GLY A 499 43.22 -8.92 11.91
CA GLY A 499 44.17 -8.30 10.97
C GLY A 499 45.63 -8.69 11.22
N SER A 500 46.51 -8.39 10.26
CA SER A 500 47.98 -8.47 10.45
C SER A 500 48.63 -7.09 10.65
N SER A 501 47.91 -5.99 10.34
CA SER A 501 48.39 -4.62 10.58
C SER A 501 47.28 -3.57 10.80
N GLY A 502 46.03 -3.98 11.04
CA GLY A 502 44.90 -3.06 11.15
C GLY A 502 43.69 -3.76 11.74
N GLY A 503 43.17 -3.21 12.84
CA GLY A 503 42.11 -3.82 13.65
C GLY A 503 40.77 -3.95 12.94
N THR A 504 39.82 -4.59 13.62
CA THR A 504 38.43 -4.72 13.19
C THR A 504 37.67 -3.43 13.43
N ALA A 505 36.77 -3.05 12.51
CA ALA A 505 35.75 -2.04 12.77
C ALA A 505 34.36 -2.69 12.77
N ILE A 506 33.59 -2.45 13.82
CA ILE A 506 32.17 -2.79 13.89
C ILE A 506 31.39 -1.48 13.68
N ALA A 507 30.70 -1.38 12.54
CA ALA A 507 29.79 -0.27 12.29
C ALA A 507 28.42 -0.59 12.92
N LEU A 508 27.95 0.29 13.79
CA LEU A 508 26.64 0.22 14.41
C LEU A 508 25.81 1.45 13.97
N GLY A 509 24.48 1.41 14.14
CA GLY A 509 23.54 2.42 13.64
C GLY A 509 23.56 3.76 14.41
N SER A 510 22.38 4.33 14.69
CA SER A 510 22.22 5.56 15.48
C SER A 510 21.91 5.37 16.96
N ILE A 511 21.50 4.17 17.37
CA ILE A 511 21.14 3.86 18.76
C ILE A 511 21.73 2.50 19.11
N GLU A 512 22.81 2.55 19.89
CA GLU A 512 23.56 1.38 20.30
C GLU A 512 23.33 1.09 21.78
N TYR A 513 23.06 -0.18 22.07
CA TYR A 513 23.03 -0.69 23.43
C TYR A 513 24.02 -1.84 23.52
N VAL A 514 25.14 -1.60 24.21
CA VAL A 514 25.99 -2.66 24.74
C VAL A 514 25.64 -2.78 26.21
N VAL A 515 24.92 -3.85 26.57
CA VAL A 515 24.41 -4.08 27.92
C VAL A 515 24.89 -5.45 28.37
N ASP A 516 25.63 -5.47 29.48
CA ASP A 516 25.95 -6.70 30.21
C ASP A 516 25.02 -6.81 31.43
N GLY A 517 24.46 -8.00 31.64
CA GLY A 517 23.23 -8.25 32.39
C GLY A 517 23.29 -8.06 33.90
N THR A 518 24.40 -7.56 34.47
CA THR A 518 24.59 -7.52 35.93
C THR A 518 25.20 -6.26 36.53
N ASN A 519 25.57 -5.22 35.77
CA ASN A 519 25.85 -3.81 36.18
C ASN A 519 27.18 -3.21 35.69
N GLU A 520 28.08 -3.97 35.05
CA GLU A 520 29.41 -3.49 34.67
C GLU A 520 29.73 -3.75 33.19
N LEU A 521 30.41 -2.80 32.53
CA LEU A 521 30.94 -2.97 31.19
C LEU A 521 32.46 -2.89 31.27
N PHE A 522 33.13 -3.99 30.96
CA PHE A 522 34.58 -4.04 30.86
C PHE A 522 35.03 -3.76 29.43
N TYR A 523 36.01 -2.87 29.28
CA TYR A 523 36.67 -2.61 28.02
C TYR A 523 38.18 -2.77 28.21
N GLU A 524 38.75 -3.73 27.50
CA GLU A 524 40.19 -3.99 27.52
C GLU A 524 40.81 -3.49 26.23
N GLY A 525 41.51 -2.35 26.32
CA GLY A 525 42.17 -1.74 25.18
C GLY A 525 43.02 -0.54 25.60
N GLY A 526 43.91 -0.09 24.71
CA GLY A 526 44.84 1.02 25.00
C GLY A 526 44.16 2.38 25.22
N GLY A 527 42.86 2.51 24.96
CA GLY A 527 42.07 3.69 25.28
C GLY A 527 40.65 3.66 24.71
N PHE A 528 39.75 4.41 25.34
CA PHE A 528 38.40 4.71 24.86
C PHE A 528 38.39 6.14 24.28
N SER A 529 38.61 6.25 22.98
CA SER A 529 38.87 7.52 22.30
C SER A 529 37.85 7.80 21.19
N PRO A 530 37.44 9.07 20.98
CA PRO A 530 36.66 9.43 19.81
C PRO A 530 37.49 9.29 18.52
N MET A 531 36.83 8.98 17.41
CA MET A 531 37.50 8.88 16.10
C MET A 531 38.04 10.23 15.59
N THR A 532 37.51 11.34 16.09
CA THR A 532 37.92 12.69 15.69
C THR A 532 38.22 13.53 16.92
N ASP A 533 39.31 14.28 16.85
CA ASP A 533 39.74 15.17 17.91
C ASP A 533 38.67 16.26 18.17
N PHE A 534 38.18 16.37 19.41
CA PHE A 534 37.06 17.25 19.84
C PHE A 534 35.71 17.04 19.12
N GLY A 535 35.51 15.90 18.45
CA GLY A 535 34.28 15.64 17.69
C GLY A 535 33.11 15.05 18.47
N ALA A 536 33.36 14.55 19.68
CA ALA A 536 32.38 13.86 20.51
C ALA A 536 32.54 14.19 22.00
N ASP A 537 31.43 14.10 22.73
CA ASP A 537 31.34 14.26 24.18
C ASP A 537 31.26 12.89 24.87
N LEU A 538 31.74 12.79 26.11
CA LEU A 538 31.45 11.66 26.99
C LEU A 538 30.14 11.92 27.75
N GLY A 539 29.06 11.26 27.31
CA GLY A 539 27.70 11.51 27.77
C GLY A 539 27.02 12.67 27.02
N ALA A 540 25.68 12.70 27.05
CA ALA A 540 24.89 13.71 26.34
C ALA A 540 23.59 14.03 27.08
N ASN A 541 23.11 15.28 26.95
CA ASN A 541 21.73 15.60 27.29
C ASN A 541 20.85 15.19 26.10
N PRO A 542 19.77 14.43 26.33
CA PRO A 542 18.87 14.06 25.24
C PRO A 542 18.18 15.32 24.69
N PHE A 543 17.93 15.33 23.39
CA PHE A 543 17.12 16.39 22.76
C PHE A 543 15.68 16.39 23.28
N THR A 544 15.13 15.21 23.55
CA THR A 544 13.85 15.00 24.25
C THR A 544 13.95 13.77 25.16
N GLY A 545 13.31 13.81 26.33
CA GLY A 545 13.27 12.67 27.26
C GLY A 545 14.18 12.79 28.48
N VAL A 546 14.59 11.64 29.03
CA VAL A 546 15.26 11.55 30.34
C VAL A 546 16.74 11.88 30.23
N THR A 547 17.18 12.89 30.96
CA THR A 547 18.60 13.26 31.05
C THR A 547 19.42 12.12 31.67
N ARG A 548 20.47 11.67 30.97
CA ARG A 548 21.37 10.58 31.40
C ARG A 548 22.79 11.11 31.55
N ARG A 549 23.11 11.58 32.75
CA ARG A 549 24.46 12.03 33.11
C ARG A 549 25.18 10.90 33.83
N TRP A 550 26.49 10.82 33.62
CA TRP A 550 27.37 10.06 34.51
C TRP A 550 27.28 10.67 35.91
N ASP A 551 27.09 9.83 36.92
CA ASP A 551 27.06 10.26 38.32
C ASP A 551 28.47 10.70 38.75
N ASP A 552 29.45 9.85 38.45
CA ASP A 552 30.87 10.09 38.65
C ASP A 552 31.73 9.47 37.52
N VAL A 553 33.01 9.83 37.54
CA VAL A 553 34.06 9.21 36.72
C VAL A 553 35.22 8.94 37.66
N ASN A 554 35.49 7.66 37.93
CA ASN A 554 36.66 7.26 38.70
C ASN A 554 37.88 7.15 37.78
N ALA A 555 38.91 7.94 38.04
CA ALA A 555 40.17 7.94 37.29
C ALA A 555 41.35 8.11 38.26
N ASP A 556 42.39 7.29 38.10
CA ASP A 556 43.61 7.36 38.93
C ASP A 556 44.48 8.57 38.53
N ASP A 557 44.71 8.75 37.23
CA ASP A 557 45.46 9.88 36.64
C ASP A 557 44.57 11.09 36.30
N PHE A 558 45.20 12.27 36.14
CA PHE A 558 44.52 13.55 35.92
C PHE A 558 43.66 13.59 34.65
N ILE A 559 42.41 14.07 34.79
CA ILE A 559 41.63 14.60 33.66
C ILE A 559 42.37 15.83 33.14
N THR A 560 43.08 15.67 32.01
CA THR A 560 43.79 16.79 31.38
C THR A 560 42.78 17.66 30.63
N PRO A 561 42.38 18.83 31.15
CA PRO A 561 41.45 19.69 30.45
C PRO A 561 42.23 20.34 29.30
N THR A 562 41.93 19.96 28.07
CA THR A 562 42.62 20.48 26.87
C THR A 562 42.25 21.94 26.54
N ASN A 563 41.63 22.68 27.47
CA ASN A 563 41.40 24.12 27.33
C ASN A 563 42.70 24.95 27.46
N THR A 564 43.81 24.34 27.85
CA THR A 564 45.14 24.96 27.86
C THR A 564 45.94 24.57 26.62
N TYR A 565 45.84 25.40 25.58
CA TYR A 565 46.62 25.21 24.37
C TYR A 565 47.97 25.94 24.46
N SER A 566 49.03 25.29 23.96
CA SER A 566 50.28 26.00 23.67
C SER A 566 50.01 27.12 22.67
N ARG A 567 50.66 28.29 22.85
CA ARG A 567 50.64 29.39 21.88
C ARG A 567 51.07 28.96 20.47
N SER A 568 51.85 27.88 20.36
CA SER A 568 52.32 27.32 19.08
C SER A 568 51.30 26.45 18.34
N SER A 569 50.19 26.08 18.98
CA SER A 569 49.20 25.14 18.40
C SER A 569 48.26 25.78 17.38
N ASN A 570 48.30 27.11 17.19
CA ASN A 570 47.36 27.89 16.37
C ASN A 570 45.86 27.66 16.68
N ARG A 571 45.52 27.01 17.81
CA ARG A 571 44.12 26.75 18.23
C ARG A 571 43.48 27.92 18.99
N SER A 572 44.29 28.84 19.52
CA SER A 572 43.81 30.08 20.12
C SER A 572 43.84 31.21 19.10
N SER A 573 42.68 31.77 18.77
CA SER A 573 42.56 33.03 18.02
C SER A 573 41.99 34.13 18.93
N ASN A 574 42.32 35.40 18.66
CA ASN A 574 41.77 36.56 19.37
C ASN A 574 41.97 36.56 20.90
N THR A 575 43.16 36.16 21.36
CA THR A 575 43.55 36.25 22.78
C THR A 575 43.55 37.70 23.26
N ARG A 576 43.00 37.94 24.45
CA ARG A 576 42.98 39.25 25.13
C ARG A 576 43.26 39.07 26.62
N ASP A 577 43.68 40.14 27.28
CA ASP A 577 43.88 40.14 28.72
C ASP A 577 42.56 39.89 29.46
N LEU A 578 42.65 39.15 30.56
CA LEU A 578 41.50 38.85 31.40
C LEU A 578 41.13 40.10 32.21
N VAL A 579 39.95 40.66 31.92
CA VAL A 579 39.42 41.87 32.56
C VAL A 579 38.66 41.55 33.85
N LYS A 580 38.19 40.31 34.00
CA LYS A 580 37.44 39.86 35.18
C LYS A 580 38.40 39.38 36.27
N GLY A 581 38.17 39.80 37.50
CA GLY A 581 39.10 39.58 38.60
C GLY A 581 38.41 39.67 39.95
N LEU A 582 38.92 40.54 40.83
CA LEU A 582 38.50 40.63 42.22
C LEU A 582 37.03 41.08 42.35
N ASP A 583 36.60 42.05 41.55
CA ASP A 583 35.22 42.58 41.60
C ASP A 583 34.17 41.51 41.26
N GLU A 584 34.44 40.63 40.30
CA GLU A 584 33.56 39.50 39.98
C GLU A 584 33.59 38.42 41.06
N ILE A 585 34.78 38.02 41.52
CA ILE A 585 34.91 36.96 42.53
C ILE A 585 34.22 37.34 43.84
N LEU A 586 34.29 38.61 44.25
CA LEU A 586 33.61 39.11 45.46
C LEU A 586 32.07 39.07 45.36
N LYS A 587 31.51 39.03 44.15
CA LYS A 587 30.06 38.91 43.94
C LYS A 587 29.58 37.45 44.00
N LEU A 588 30.49 36.47 43.88
CA LEU A 588 30.14 35.06 43.92
C LEU A 588 29.75 34.62 45.32
N LYS A 589 28.78 33.70 45.41
CA LYS A 589 28.32 33.09 46.66
C LYS A 589 28.53 31.58 46.62
N PRO A 590 29.64 31.07 47.17
CA PRO A 590 29.82 29.64 47.36
C PRO A 590 28.74 29.10 48.29
N ILE A 591 28.25 27.89 48.00
CA ILE A 591 27.25 27.20 48.81
C ILE A 591 27.73 25.81 49.23
N VAL A 592 27.22 25.35 50.36
CA VAL A 592 27.26 23.94 50.77
C VAL A 592 25.85 23.39 50.58
N TYR A 593 25.73 22.25 49.90
CA TYR A 593 24.44 21.62 49.64
C TYR A 593 24.54 20.10 49.77
N LYS A 594 23.40 19.45 49.97
CA LYS A 594 23.26 17.99 49.89
C LYS A 594 22.33 17.69 48.73
N ASP A 595 22.66 16.68 47.92
CA ASP A 595 21.77 16.27 46.84
C ASP A 595 20.42 15.79 47.39
N ASN A 596 19.37 16.03 46.61
CA ASN A 596 18.02 15.55 46.89
C ASN A 596 17.82 14.09 46.43
N MET A 597 18.90 13.31 46.33
CA MET A 597 18.81 11.85 46.18
C MET A 597 18.32 11.28 47.50
N ASP A 598 17.00 11.23 47.64
CA ASP A 598 16.37 10.93 48.91
C ASP A 598 16.32 9.43 49.19
N TYR A 599 16.44 8.56 48.18
CA TYR A 599 16.17 7.13 48.33
C TYR A 599 17.20 6.23 47.61
N VAL A 600 17.65 5.17 48.31
CA VAL A 600 18.34 4.01 47.73
C VAL A 600 17.49 2.78 48.02
N ASN A 601 17.15 2.00 46.98
CA ASN A 601 16.27 0.82 47.08
C ASN A 601 14.96 1.11 47.85
N GLY A 602 14.35 2.27 47.60
CA GLY A 602 13.11 2.69 48.24
C GLY A 602 13.22 3.10 49.72
N LYS A 603 14.44 3.19 50.29
CA LYS A 603 14.66 3.65 51.67
C LYS A 603 15.25 5.05 51.70
N ARG A 604 14.66 5.92 52.54
CA ARG A 604 15.15 7.30 52.67
C ARG A 604 16.57 7.30 53.25
N ILE A 605 17.52 7.95 52.59
CA ILE A 605 18.88 8.12 53.10
C ILE A 605 18.83 9.09 54.29
N PRO A 606 19.29 8.69 55.49
CA PRO A 606 19.43 9.59 56.63
C PRO A 606 20.30 10.81 56.30
N ASP A 607 19.92 11.99 56.80
CA ASP A 607 20.59 13.26 56.50
C ASP A 607 22.08 13.27 56.89
N ASN A 608 22.44 12.52 57.94
CA ASN A 608 23.81 12.36 58.42
C ASN A 608 24.68 11.43 57.55
N LEU A 609 24.08 10.66 56.63
CA LEU A 609 24.79 9.81 55.68
C LEU A 609 24.92 10.46 54.30
N ARG A 610 24.27 11.60 54.07
CA ARG A 610 24.41 12.39 52.83
C ARG A 610 25.66 13.26 52.89
N GLU A 611 26.42 13.28 51.82
CA GLU A 611 27.65 14.09 51.73
C GLU A 611 27.34 15.58 51.54
N ASP A 612 28.12 16.43 52.20
CA ASP A 612 28.12 17.88 51.93
C ASP A 612 28.95 18.16 50.68
N LYS A 613 28.30 18.72 49.67
CA LYS A 613 28.91 19.11 48.40
C LYS A 613 29.08 20.63 48.35
N LEU A 614 30.15 21.08 47.70
CA LEU A 614 30.44 22.50 47.46
C LEU A 614 30.01 22.89 46.06
N GLY A 615 29.47 24.10 45.88
CA GLY A 615 29.06 24.55 44.57
C GLY A 615 28.65 26.01 44.49
N PHE A 616 27.94 26.35 43.41
CA PHE A 616 27.34 27.65 43.14
C PHE A 616 25.94 27.47 42.56
N TYR A 617 25.05 28.43 42.76
CA TYR A 617 23.80 28.49 42.01
C TYR A 617 24.09 28.91 40.56
N THR A 618 23.57 28.15 39.59
CA THR A 618 23.92 28.35 38.18
C THR A 618 23.37 29.67 37.65
N GLU A 619 22.20 30.11 38.11
CA GLU A 619 21.55 31.36 37.70
C GLU A 619 22.31 32.60 38.18
N GLU A 620 22.86 32.54 39.40
CA GLU A 620 23.69 33.62 39.94
C GLU A 620 25.04 33.66 39.22
N LEU A 621 25.67 32.49 39.03
CA LEU A 621 26.93 32.39 38.32
C LEU A 621 26.81 32.87 36.87
N LEU A 622 25.70 32.57 36.20
CA LEU A 622 25.43 33.01 34.83
C LEU A 622 25.41 34.55 34.70
N ARG A 623 24.96 35.27 35.74
CA ARG A 623 24.91 36.74 35.74
C ARG A 623 26.29 37.36 35.96
N ILE A 624 27.15 36.71 36.73
CA ILE A 624 28.47 37.25 37.14
C ILE A 624 29.57 36.76 36.19
N LEU A 625 29.67 35.44 35.99
CA LEU A 625 30.64 34.75 35.14
C LEU A 625 29.93 33.85 34.12
N PRO A 626 29.27 34.42 33.09
CA PRO A 626 28.55 33.65 32.07
C PRO A 626 29.40 32.66 31.28
N GLU A 627 30.73 32.81 31.27
CA GLU A 627 31.70 31.91 30.63
C GLU A 627 31.91 30.61 31.42
N ALA A 628 31.69 30.66 32.74
CA ALA A 628 31.76 29.51 33.64
C ALA A 628 30.48 28.65 33.60
N VAL A 629 29.48 29.01 32.79
CA VAL A 629 28.22 28.28 32.64
C VAL A 629 28.07 27.75 31.21
N LYS A 630 27.71 26.47 31.04
CA LYS A 630 27.46 25.84 29.74
C LYS A 630 26.08 26.27 29.22
N LYS A 631 26.06 27.21 28.26
CA LYS A 631 24.83 27.81 27.69
C LYS A 631 24.32 27.17 26.39
N SER A 632 25.19 26.48 25.68
CA SER A 632 24.85 25.82 24.42
C SER A 632 25.81 24.67 24.15
N ASP A 633 25.43 23.81 23.23
CA ASP A 633 26.25 22.70 22.75
C ASP A 633 26.02 22.41 21.27
N TRP A 634 26.98 21.74 20.62
CA TRP A 634 26.86 21.30 19.23
C TRP A 634 26.60 19.81 19.18
N VAL A 635 25.35 19.41 18.95
CA VAL A 635 24.92 18.01 18.95
C VAL A 635 24.57 17.54 17.55
N SER A 636 24.77 16.26 17.25
CA SER A 636 24.21 15.64 16.04
C SER A 636 22.75 15.29 16.31
N LEU A 637 21.82 15.71 15.45
CA LEU A 637 20.38 15.40 15.59
C LEU A 637 19.94 14.21 14.73
N ASP A 638 20.78 13.78 13.80
CA ASP A 638 20.54 12.69 12.88
C ASP A 638 21.87 12.04 12.43
N GLU A 639 21.75 10.99 11.62
CA GLU A 639 22.87 10.24 11.04
C GLU A 639 23.59 10.99 9.89
N SER A 640 23.15 12.21 9.52
CA SER A 640 23.79 12.97 8.45
C SER A 640 25.18 13.51 8.82
N GLY A 641 25.56 13.38 10.09
CA GLY A 641 26.79 13.95 10.65
C GLY A 641 26.73 15.46 10.88
N LYS A 642 25.60 16.12 10.57
CA LYS A 642 25.44 17.56 10.74
C LYS A 642 25.26 17.92 12.21
N LYS A 643 26.15 18.79 12.71
CA LYS A 643 26.04 19.37 14.05
C LYS A 643 25.05 20.54 14.06
N THR A 644 24.13 20.51 15.01
CA THR A 644 23.17 21.60 15.28
C THR A 644 23.49 22.22 16.64
N ARG A 645 23.55 23.55 16.69
CA ARG A 645 23.75 24.28 17.94
C ARG A 645 22.46 24.32 18.74
N VAL A 646 22.45 23.65 19.88
CA VAL A 646 21.35 23.67 20.84
C VAL A 646 21.68 24.66 21.94
N VAL A 647 20.77 25.61 22.19
CA VAL A 647 20.87 26.59 23.27
C VAL A 647 19.99 26.12 24.42
N TYR A 648 20.51 26.20 25.65
CA TYR A 648 19.79 25.76 26.84
C TYR A 648 18.97 26.91 27.42
N ASP A 649 17.66 26.72 27.54
CA ASP A 649 16.76 27.71 28.18
C ASP A 649 17.06 27.85 29.69
N LYS A 650 17.46 26.76 30.33
CA LYS A 650 17.89 26.70 31.74
C LYS A 650 19.25 26.00 31.83
N PRO A 651 20.36 26.72 31.62
CA PRO A 651 21.69 26.11 31.69
C PRO A 651 21.96 25.65 33.13
N SER A 652 22.38 24.39 33.30
CA SER A 652 22.64 23.79 34.62
C SER A 652 24.09 23.30 34.80
N GLY A 653 24.92 23.37 33.76
CA GLY A 653 26.29 22.85 33.80
C GLY A 653 27.30 23.95 34.13
N ILE A 654 28.06 23.77 35.22
CA ILE A 654 29.13 24.69 35.63
C ILE A 654 30.49 24.16 35.15
N LYS A 655 31.28 25.02 34.52
CA LYS A 655 32.64 24.76 34.07
C LYS A 655 33.63 25.31 35.11
N PHE A 656 33.84 24.57 36.19
CA PHE A 656 34.70 25.01 37.30
C PHE A 656 36.11 25.42 36.87
N THR A 657 36.67 24.76 35.85
CA THR A 657 37.99 25.10 35.28
C THR A 657 38.07 26.52 34.71
N GLN A 658 36.94 27.14 34.34
CA GLN A 658 36.88 28.52 33.85
C GLN A 658 36.90 29.56 34.98
N ILE A 659 36.60 29.16 36.22
CA ILE A 659 36.64 30.05 37.40
C ILE A 659 38.08 30.22 37.89
N ILE A 660 38.93 29.21 37.67
CA ILE A 660 40.32 29.20 38.14
C ILE A 660 41.12 30.41 37.62
N PRO A 661 41.15 30.75 36.31
CA PRO A 661 41.89 31.92 35.82
C PRO A 661 41.41 33.24 36.41
N VAL A 662 40.09 33.39 36.60
CA VAL A 662 39.49 34.59 37.23
C VAL A 662 39.91 34.70 38.69
N THR A 663 39.97 33.57 39.39
CA THR A 663 40.44 33.51 40.78
C THR A 663 41.92 33.88 40.88
N VAL A 664 42.76 33.39 39.96
CA VAL A 664 44.19 33.79 39.89
C VAL A 664 44.33 35.30 39.66
N LYS A 665 43.54 35.88 38.75
CA LYS A 665 43.54 37.33 38.49
C LYS A 665 43.08 38.14 39.71
N ALA A 666 42.02 37.67 40.39
CA ALA A 666 41.55 38.28 41.63
C ALA A 666 42.62 38.28 42.73
N ILE A 667 43.38 37.18 42.88
CA ILE A 667 44.49 37.08 43.83
C ILE A 667 45.61 38.07 43.47
N GLN A 668 45.93 38.24 42.18
CA GLN A 668 46.91 39.23 41.73
C GLN A 668 46.49 40.66 42.09
N GLU A 669 45.24 41.03 41.79
CA GLU A 669 44.69 42.35 42.11
C GLU A 669 44.62 42.59 43.63
N GLN A 670 44.24 41.57 44.40
CA GLN A 670 44.25 41.63 45.86
C GLN A 670 45.66 41.84 46.41
N GLN A 671 46.68 41.19 45.82
CA GLN A 671 48.08 41.38 46.21
C GLN A 671 48.55 42.81 45.93
N GLU A 672 48.17 43.40 44.79
CA GLU A 672 48.46 44.80 44.48
C GLU A 672 47.86 45.75 45.53
N GLN A 673 46.60 45.55 45.92
CA GLN A 673 45.96 46.33 46.99
C GLN A 673 46.67 46.16 48.34
N ILE A 674 47.12 44.95 48.68
CA ILE A 674 47.89 44.69 49.89
C ILE A 674 49.21 45.46 49.90
N GLU A 675 49.93 45.51 48.78
CA GLU A 675 51.19 46.26 48.69
C GLU A 675 50.97 47.77 48.81
N VAL A 676 49.90 48.31 48.21
CA VAL A 676 49.51 49.73 48.39
C VAL A 676 49.20 50.03 49.86
N LEU A 677 48.37 49.21 50.52
CA LEU A 677 48.04 49.38 51.94
C LEU A 677 49.26 49.28 52.85
N LYS A 678 50.20 48.36 52.56
CA LYS A 678 51.47 48.26 53.31
C LYS A 678 52.29 49.55 53.18
N SER A 679 52.34 50.15 51.99
CA SER A 679 53.03 51.42 51.76
C SER A 679 52.40 52.56 52.56
N GLU A 680 51.07 52.71 52.48
CA GLU A 680 50.33 53.74 53.23
C GLU A 680 50.50 53.60 54.75
N ILE A 681 50.46 52.36 55.27
CA ILE A 681 50.71 52.07 56.69
C ILE A 681 52.15 52.44 57.08
N SER A 682 53.12 52.24 56.18
CA SER A 682 54.51 52.63 56.43
C SER A 682 54.65 54.15 56.55
N GLU A 683 54.06 54.90 55.62
CA GLU A 683 54.06 56.37 55.64
C GLU A 683 53.35 56.93 56.89
N LEU A 684 52.19 56.36 57.26
CA LEU A 684 51.47 56.73 58.48
C LEU A 684 52.30 56.48 59.74
N LYS A 685 53.03 55.36 59.81
CA LYS A 685 53.92 55.07 60.95
C LYS A 685 55.06 56.09 61.05
N GLU A 686 55.66 56.48 59.92
CA GLU A 686 56.68 57.54 59.91
C GLU A 686 56.12 58.88 60.40
N LEU A 687 54.93 59.26 59.93
CA LEU A 687 54.28 60.50 60.34
C LEU A 687 53.93 60.50 61.84
N VAL A 688 53.39 59.40 62.37
CA VAL A 688 53.09 59.24 63.80
C VAL A 688 54.37 59.32 64.63
N ASN A 689 55.45 58.66 64.21
CA ASN A 689 56.73 58.74 64.90
C ASN A 689 57.28 60.17 64.93
N LYS A 690 57.12 60.92 63.83
CA LYS A 690 57.49 62.34 63.76
C LYS A 690 56.64 63.18 64.73
N LEU A 691 55.33 63.01 64.76
CA LEU A 691 54.44 63.73 65.68
C LEU A 691 54.71 63.40 67.16
N ILE A 692 55.07 62.15 67.47
CA ILE A 692 55.50 61.75 68.82
C ILE A 692 56.82 62.45 69.20
N SER A 693 57.75 62.59 68.24
CA SER A 693 59.01 63.29 68.47
C SER A 693 58.85 64.81 68.66
N GLU A 694 57.83 65.42 68.04
CA GLU A 694 57.52 66.86 68.18
C GLU A 694 56.76 67.19 69.48
N LYS A 695 56.20 66.19 70.18
CA LYS A 695 55.49 66.33 71.47
C LYS A 695 56.35 66.07 72.71
N LYS A 696 57.54 65.50 72.55
CA LYS A 696 58.56 65.36 73.59
C LYS A 696 59.50 66.55 73.54
#